data_AF-A0A2V9YPW1-F1
#
_entry.id   AF-A0A2V9YPW1-F1
#
_cell.length_a   1.000
_cell.length_b   1.000
_cell.length_c   1.000
_cell.angle_alpha   90.00
_cell.angle_beta   90.00
_cell.angle_gamma   90.00
#
_symmetry.space_group_name_H-M   'P 1'
#
loop_
_entity.id
_entity.type
_entity.pdbx_description
1 polymer ?
#
loop_
_entity_poly.entity_id
_entity_poly.type
_entity_poly.pdbx_seq_one_letter_code
_entity_poly.pdbx_strand_id
1 'polypeptide(L)'
;MQRRTFIKSVLGSALLWKAPALFAFQASASSTPDPAVERVLVMFKCHFDAGFIDTQTAVVHRYFKEYFPRAMDLASQLRNSGNQRYVWTTGSWLLYEYLEQVTPEERKRMEKAISMGDIAWHALPFTWQTELIDQSMISGSIGLSRTLDQRFGRITTGAKMTDVPGHTRGLIAPLAAQGVKFIDIGVNDASTPAEVPPLFLWKDPGGSSLVVMYHRDYGGVVRVPGSDLAIAVVVRGDNSGPHTLEEIHETYSTLGTQFPNAQITPTNLSEIANAVDPHRGSLPVITSEIGDTWIHGVASDPLKLARYREVARLRQNWIAQGKFAVGDATDVALLRHLLLEVEHTWGTDTKTWLDFDHYIPSDLAKMLDTKNYKVVQFSWLEKRQDLFAGIATLPSPLREQGKTAVKNLDAVEPKLAHPNPHPAGSEIETPHFIVGIDPKTGAITRLLNKKSRREWASSDHLLALFSYQTLSQQDYSRFFDNYVISDEDWAKKDFGKPNIERFGAESREWLPSLSDLQMEENQQGHRLLARLTVNDPKALHSGRASFPQKTYLEMLLPKAEPVIHLNFSWFQKPATRLPEALWLSFHLVASDPKGWMLEKSGEPVSPLDVVRSGNRHMHALSKGFGYKDESGAFFVETLDAPLVTLGIKSPLPFSKSQPDLSAGIHCNLFNNAWGTNYIMWSGEDMRFRFVLRA
;
A
#
# COMPACT_ATOMS: atom_id res chain seq x y z
N MET A 1 9.64 63.35 10.09
CA MET A 1 9.07 62.28 9.24
C MET A 1 10.18 61.28 8.96
N GLN A 2 10.02 60.07 9.49
CA GLN A 2 11.11 59.21 9.95
C GLN A 2 11.73 58.35 8.84
N ARG A 3 13.07 58.40 8.77
CA ARG A 3 13.95 57.44 8.09
C ARG A 3 15.10 57.10 9.05
N ARG A 4 15.40 55.79 9.13
CA ARG A 4 16.59 55.14 9.76
C ARG A 4 16.53 55.16 11.30
N THR A 5 16.67 54.05 12.02
CA THR A 5 17.79 53.09 12.00
C THR A 5 17.40 51.90 12.88
N PHE A 6 17.63 50.63 12.49
CA PHE A 6 18.32 49.63 13.33
C PHE A 6 18.54 48.30 12.59
N ILE A 7 19.81 47.89 12.50
CA ILE A 7 20.27 46.52 12.25
C ILE A 7 20.49 45.90 13.63
N LYS A 8 20.05 44.64 13.81
CA LYS A 8 20.60 43.55 14.65
C LYS A 8 19.50 42.78 15.39
N SER A 9 19.14 41.60 14.87
CA SER A 9 19.27 40.30 15.55
C SER A 9 18.46 39.26 14.76
N VAL A 10 19.14 38.60 13.82
CA VAL A 10 18.71 37.32 13.27
C VAL A 10 19.15 36.27 14.28
N LEU A 11 18.20 35.68 15.01
CA LEU A 11 18.31 34.40 15.71
C LEU A 11 16.93 34.08 16.31
N GLY A 12 16.37 32.93 15.94
CA GLY A 12 15.31 32.25 16.69
C GLY A 12 13.88 32.68 16.35
N SER A 13 13.26 31.97 15.42
CA SER A 13 11.82 31.62 15.50
C SER A 13 11.51 30.54 14.46
N ALA A 14 11.94 29.32 14.76
CA ALA A 14 11.18 28.15 14.34
C ALA A 14 9.85 28.23 15.09
N LEU A 15 8.85 28.85 14.47
CA LEU A 15 7.47 28.78 14.91
C LEU A 15 7.01 27.35 14.71
N LEU A 16 7.28 26.52 15.72
CA LEU A 16 6.58 25.29 16.00
C LEU A 16 5.09 25.65 16.08
N TRP A 17 4.36 25.40 14.99
CA TRP A 17 2.93 25.20 15.09
C TRP A 17 2.74 23.97 15.96
N LYS A 18 2.52 24.21 17.25
CA LYS A 18 1.90 23.21 18.12
C LYS A 18 0.55 22.92 17.49
N ALA A 19 0.47 21.83 16.74
CA ALA A 19 -0.79 21.11 16.63
C ALA A 19 -1.25 20.90 18.08
N PRO A 20 -2.46 21.35 18.46
CA PRO A 20 -2.99 20.95 19.75
C PRO A 20 -3.00 19.42 19.72
N ALA A 21 -2.30 18.80 20.66
CA ALA A 21 -2.49 17.41 21.01
C ALA A 21 -3.94 17.32 21.52
N LEU A 22 -4.88 17.20 20.59
CA LEU A 22 -6.24 16.84 20.88
C LEU A 22 -6.18 15.39 21.30
N PHE A 23 -6.54 15.17 22.56
CA PHE A 23 -6.68 13.88 23.19
C PHE A 23 -7.39 12.89 22.24
N ALA A 24 -6.63 11.95 21.68
CA ALA A 24 -7.17 10.75 21.05
C ALA A 24 -7.67 9.80 22.15
N PHE A 25 -8.79 10.17 22.76
CA PHE A 25 -9.62 9.31 23.59
C PHE A 25 -11.08 9.72 23.38
N GLN A 26 -11.62 9.44 22.20
CA GLN A 26 -13.06 9.43 21.90
C GLN A 26 -13.22 8.69 20.55
N ALA A 27 -13.81 7.51 20.40
CA ALA A 27 -14.82 6.75 21.16
C ALA A 27 -14.65 5.24 20.84
N SER A 28 -15.08 4.24 21.60
CA SER A 28 -16.25 4.11 22.49
C SER A 28 -15.94 3.12 23.62
N ALA A 29 -15.51 3.60 24.78
CA ALA A 29 -15.64 2.85 26.03
C ALA A 29 -16.86 3.44 26.75
N SER A 30 -17.85 2.62 27.09
CA SER A 30 -18.89 3.09 27.98
C SER A 30 -18.20 3.56 29.26
N SER A 31 -18.45 4.80 29.69
CA SER A 31 -17.98 5.34 30.97
C SER A 31 -18.63 4.63 32.17
N THR A 32 -19.53 3.70 31.92
CA THR A 32 -20.10 2.81 32.93
C THR A 32 -19.01 1.88 33.47
N PRO A 33 -18.76 1.88 34.79
CA PRO A 33 -17.88 0.88 35.41
C PRO A 33 -18.38 -0.54 35.11
N ASP A 34 -17.49 -1.43 34.70
CA ASP A 34 -17.74 -2.86 34.49
C ASP A 34 -17.01 -3.68 35.57
N PRO A 35 -17.65 -3.93 36.73
CA PRO A 35 -17.03 -4.66 37.83
C PRO A 35 -16.85 -6.16 37.58
N ALA A 36 -17.39 -6.69 36.46
CA ALA A 36 -17.26 -8.10 36.09
C ALA A 36 -15.93 -8.42 35.37
N VAL A 37 -15.15 -7.39 35.02
CA VAL A 37 -13.79 -7.53 34.52
C VAL A 37 -12.84 -7.58 35.71
N GLU A 38 -12.07 -8.67 35.82
CA GLU A 38 -11.09 -8.88 36.88
C GLU A 38 -9.65 -8.73 36.37
N ARG A 39 -9.44 -8.76 35.05
CA ARG A 39 -8.12 -8.64 34.43
C ARG A 39 -8.15 -7.64 33.29
N VAL A 40 -7.23 -6.67 33.34
CA VAL A 40 -7.01 -5.72 32.24
C VAL A 40 -5.56 -5.85 31.78
N LEU A 41 -5.33 -6.13 30.50
CA LEU A 41 -3.99 -6.07 29.92
C LEU A 41 -3.83 -4.77 29.14
N VAL A 42 -2.79 -3.99 29.43
CA VAL A 42 -2.54 -2.70 28.77
C VAL A 42 -1.22 -2.69 28.00
N MET A 43 -1.27 -2.37 26.71
CA MET A 43 -0.11 -2.25 25.82
C MET A 43 0.04 -0.80 25.36
N PHE A 44 1.27 -0.30 25.37
CA PHE A 44 1.60 1.06 24.92
C PHE A 44 2.47 1.03 23.65
N LYS A 45 2.09 1.83 22.66
CA LYS A 45 2.82 2.01 21.40
C LYS A 45 2.72 3.45 20.90
N CYS A 46 3.63 3.85 20.02
CA CYS A 46 3.47 5.01 19.14
C CYS A 46 3.32 4.50 17.71
N HIS A 47 2.40 5.08 16.93
CA HIS A 47 2.34 4.79 15.49
C HIS A 47 3.63 5.25 14.82
N PHE A 48 4.17 4.41 13.94
CA PHE A 48 5.42 4.66 13.23
C PHE A 48 5.13 4.67 11.74
N ASP A 49 5.38 5.82 11.14
CA ASP A 49 5.45 6.00 9.69
C ASP A 49 6.92 6.14 9.33
N ALA A 50 7.38 5.42 8.30
CA ALA A 50 8.72 5.64 7.79
C ALA A 50 8.76 6.93 6.94
N GLY A 51 8.47 8.08 7.54
CA GLY A 51 8.31 9.36 6.85
C GLY A 51 7.15 10.18 7.43
N PHE A 52 6.28 10.69 6.55
CA PHE A 52 5.08 11.47 6.88
C PHE A 52 5.39 12.82 7.56
N ILE A 53 5.67 12.84 8.87
CA ILE A 53 5.92 14.10 9.60
C ILE A 53 7.23 14.80 9.18
N ASP A 54 8.18 14.04 8.62
CA ASP A 54 9.48 14.45 8.10
C ASP A 54 9.99 13.38 7.12
N THR A 55 11.21 13.51 6.60
CA THR A 55 11.84 12.45 5.79
C THR A 55 12.00 11.16 6.59
N GLN A 56 11.98 10.01 5.91
CA GLN A 56 12.20 8.70 6.52
C GLN A 56 13.48 8.69 7.36
N THR A 57 14.56 9.25 6.80
CA THR A 57 15.86 9.37 7.47
C THR A 57 15.76 10.18 8.77
N ALA A 58 15.07 11.32 8.74
CA ALA A 58 14.93 12.19 9.91
C ALA A 58 14.06 11.55 11.00
N VAL A 59 12.98 10.86 10.63
CA VAL A 59 12.11 10.16 11.57
C VAL A 59 12.87 9.03 12.26
N VAL A 60 13.54 8.14 11.51
CA VAL A 60 14.32 7.03 12.09
C VAL A 60 15.41 7.57 13.02
N HIS A 61 16.11 8.63 12.62
CA HIS A 61 17.10 9.30 13.47
C HIS A 61 16.48 9.81 14.79
N ARG A 62 15.29 10.42 14.75
CA ARG A 62 14.59 10.88 15.95
C ARG A 62 14.19 9.73 16.86
N TYR A 63 13.76 8.60 16.32
CA TYR A 63 13.51 7.41 17.12
C TYR A 63 14.77 6.94 17.86
N PHE A 64 15.92 6.93 17.17
CA PHE A 64 17.16 6.44 17.73
C PHE A 64 17.74 7.37 18.79
N LYS A 65 17.73 8.68 18.53
CA LYS A 65 18.41 9.65 19.38
C LYS A 65 17.53 10.26 20.47
N GLU A 66 16.21 10.23 20.31
CA GLU A 66 15.29 10.87 21.24
C GLU A 66 14.26 9.89 21.82
N TYR A 67 13.53 9.15 20.98
CA TYR A 67 12.36 8.41 21.46
C TYR A 67 12.71 7.12 22.22
N PHE A 68 13.63 6.29 21.72
CA PHE A 68 14.08 5.11 22.46
C PHE A 68 14.73 5.48 23.81
N PRO A 69 15.67 6.44 23.89
CA PRO A 69 16.20 6.91 25.17
C PRO A 69 15.11 7.35 26.15
N ARG A 70 14.17 8.19 25.71
CA ARG A 70 13.06 8.68 26.55
C ARG A 70 12.17 7.56 27.04
N ALA A 71 11.83 6.60 26.18
CA ALA A 71 11.00 5.46 26.55
C ALA A 71 11.66 4.58 27.61
N MET A 72 12.97 4.31 27.46
CA MET A 72 13.75 3.56 28.46
C MET A 72 13.82 4.29 29.80
N ASP A 73 13.96 5.62 29.79
CA ASP A 73 14.01 6.41 31.02
C ASP A 73 12.67 6.41 31.75
N LEU A 74 11.56 6.63 31.03
CA LEU A 74 10.21 6.57 31.58
C LEU A 74 9.86 5.18 32.13
N ALA A 75 10.15 4.12 31.38
CA ALA A 75 9.89 2.75 31.82
C ALA A 75 10.71 2.39 33.07
N SER A 76 11.99 2.78 33.11
CA SER A 76 12.85 2.57 34.27
C SER A 76 12.36 3.35 35.50
N GLN A 77 11.96 4.62 35.32
CA GLN A 77 11.40 5.45 36.39
C GLN A 77 10.15 4.80 36.99
N LEU A 78 9.19 4.42 36.15
CA LEU A 78 7.93 3.81 36.60
C LEU A 78 8.17 2.48 37.29
N ARG A 79 9.00 1.60 36.73
CA ARG A 79 9.38 0.35 37.39
C ARG A 79 9.96 0.58 38.79
N ASN A 80 10.89 1.54 38.94
CA ASN A 80 11.57 1.78 40.21
C ASN A 80 10.64 2.42 41.25
N SER A 81 9.59 3.12 40.80
CA SER A 81 8.58 3.69 41.69
C SER A 81 7.63 2.65 42.29
N GLY A 82 7.61 1.41 41.76
CA GLY A 82 6.69 0.35 42.15
C GLY A 82 5.25 0.54 41.64
N ASN A 83 4.95 1.68 41.03
CA ASN A 83 3.64 2.01 40.46
C ASN A 83 3.63 1.77 38.95
N GLN A 84 2.49 1.26 38.44
CA GLN A 84 2.07 1.37 37.04
C GLN A 84 3.19 1.23 36.00
N ARG A 85 3.64 -0.01 35.74
CA ARG A 85 4.74 -0.27 34.80
C ARG A 85 4.42 0.23 33.38
N TYR A 86 5.45 0.60 32.62
CA TYR A 86 5.32 1.02 31.23
C TYR A 86 6.18 0.11 30.34
N VAL A 87 5.52 -0.64 29.45
CA VAL A 87 6.15 -1.51 28.45
C VAL A 87 5.91 -0.87 27.09
N TRP A 88 6.95 -0.30 26.49
CA TRP A 88 6.83 0.37 25.19
C TRP A 88 7.08 -0.61 24.06
N THR A 89 6.07 -0.78 23.19
CA THR A 89 6.08 -1.75 22.10
C THR A 89 6.29 -1.06 20.75
N THR A 90 7.21 -1.58 19.93
CA THR A 90 7.41 -1.13 18.53
C THR A 90 7.22 -2.27 17.53
N GLY A 91 7.24 -1.95 16.23
CA GLY A 91 7.45 -2.98 15.21
C GLY A 91 8.85 -3.56 15.27
N SER A 92 9.06 -4.77 14.74
CA SER A 92 10.34 -5.47 14.85
C SER A 92 11.46 -4.79 14.06
N TRP A 93 11.14 -4.15 12.92
CA TRP A 93 12.14 -3.51 12.07
C TRP A 93 12.86 -2.37 12.77
N LEU A 94 12.12 -1.47 13.42
CA LEU A 94 12.71 -0.27 14.01
C LEU A 94 13.67 -0.61 15.17
N LEU A 95 13.31 -1.62 15.98
CA LEU A 95 14.17 -2.10 17.06
C LEU A 95 15.37 -2.89 16.51
N TYR A 96 15.16 -3.69 15.46
CA TYR A 96 16.24 -4.39 14.77
C TYR A 96 17.27 -3.40 14.23
N GLU A 97 16.83 -2.40 13.45
CA GLU A 97 17.73 -1.37 12.90
C GLU A 97 18.45 -0.58 13.98
N TYR A 98 17.77 -0.25 15.09
CA TYR A 98 18.40 0.40 16.23
C TYR A 98 19.58 -0.44 16.73
N LEU A 99 19.35 -1.73 17.03
CA LEU A 99 20.39 -2.60 17.58
C LEU A 99 21.56 -2.78 16.61
N GLU A 100 21.33 -2.79 15.30
CA GLU A 100 22.38 -2.98 14.30
C GLU A 100 23.22 -1.72 14.05
N GLN A 101 22.65 -0.51 14.19
CA GLN A 101 23.30 0.74 13.75
C GLN A 101 23.90 1.59 14.88
N VAL A 102 23.41 1.46 16.11
CA VAL A 102 23.85 2.31 17.24
C VAL A 102 25.21 1.91 17.84
N THR A 103 25.78 2.77 18.68
CA THR A 103 27.07 2.47 19.33
C THR A 103 26.96 1.29 20.31
N PRO A 104 28.06 0.61 20.67
CA PRO A 104 28.05 -0.47 21.65
C PRO A 104 27.41 -0.10 23.00
N GLU A 105 27.59 1.14 23.46
CA GLU A 105 27.02 1.66 24.71
C GLU A 105 25.51 1.84 24.61
N GLU A 106 25.04 2.46 23.53
CA GLU A 106 23.61 2.63 23.23
C GLU A 106 22.92 1.27 23.10
N ARG A 107 23.56 0.32 22.38
CA ARG A 107 23.10 -1.06 22.22
C ARG A 107 22.98 -1.76 23.58
N LYS A 108 24.01 -1.71 24.41
CA LYS A 108 24.00 -2.34 25.75
C LYS A 108 22.90 -1.76 26.64
N ARG A 109 22.62 -0.46 26.55
CA ARG A 109 21.50 0.18 27.27
C ARG A 109 20.16 -0.39 26.82
N MET A 110 19.93 -0.52 25.52
CA MET A 110 18.71 -1.13 24.97
C MET A 110 18.57 -2.60 25.36
N GLU A 111 19.63 -3.41 25.24
CA GLU A 111 19.64 -4.82 25.65
C GLU A 111 19.26 -4.98 27.14
N LYS A 112 19.77 -4.08 27.99
CA LYS A 112 19.39 -4.03 29.41
C LYS A 112 17.90 -3.68 29.57
N ALA A 113 17.38 -2.69 28.85
CA ALA A 113 15.95 -2.33 28.92
C ALA A 113 15.05 -3.48 28.45
N ILE A 114 15.46 -4.22 27.42
CA ILE A 114 14.77 -5.41 26.93
C ILE A 114 14.77 -6.52 27.99
N SER A 115 15.92 -6.89 28.57
CA SER A 115 15.97 -7.98 29.58
C SER A 115 15.14 -7.69 30.83
N MET A 116 14.94 -6.40 31.08
CA MET A 116 14.17 -5.84 32.16
C MET A 116 12.64 -5.73 31.91
N GLY A 117 12.21 -6.00 30.67
CA GLY A 117 10.81 -5.91 30.24
C GLY A 117 10.31 -4.51 29.91
N ASP A 118 11.19 -3.51 29.75
CA ASP A 118 10.80 -2.12 29.49
C ASP A 118 10.44 -1.87 28.01
N ILE A 119 11.09 -2.62 27.12
CA ILE A 119 10.92 -2.51 25.66
C ILE A 119 10.48 -3.86 25.09
N ALA A 120 9.50 -3.82 24.19
CA ALA A 120 8.96 -4.96 23.48
C ALA A 120 8.83 -4.69 21.99
N TRP A 121 8.69 -5.77 21.21
CA TRP A 121 8.38 -5.72 19.79
C TRP A 121 7.23 -6.67 19.47
N HIS A 122 6.62 -6.47 18.31
CA HIS A 122 5.65 -7.41 17.72
C HIS A 122 6.21 -8.07 16.46
N ALA A 123 5.51 -9.10 15.96
CA ALA A 123 6.00 -9.95 14.88
C ALA A 123 6.29 -9.17 13.59
N LEU A 124 5.36 -8.27 13.22
CA LEU A 124 5.48 -7.48 12.01
C LEU A 124 6.52 -6.35 12.12
N PRO A 125 7.23 -6.01 11.03
CA PRO A 125 8.22 -4.95 11.00
C PRO A 125 7.63 -3.55 11.24
N PHE A 126 6.50 -3.27 10.58
CA PHE A 126 5.74 -2.01 10.56
C PHE A 126 4.40 -2.28 9.82
N THR A 127 3.53 -1.27 9.68
CA THR A 127 2.30 -1.39 8.87
C THR A 127 2.63 -1.48 7.39
N TRP A 128 1.94 -2.38 6.69
CA TRP A 128 2.03 -2.52 5.23
C TRP A 128 0.76 -2.06 4.52
N GLN A 129 0.92 -1.68 3.26
CA GLN A 129 -0.12 -1.92 2.26
C GLN A 129 -0.06 -3.38 1.81
N THR A 130 -0.72 -4.25 2.59
CA THR A 130 -0.51 -5.71 2.53
C THR A 130 -0.95 -6.35 1.21
N GLU A 131 -1.74 -5.67 0.38
CA GLU A 131 -2.11 -6.20 -0.93
C GLU A 131 -0.95 -6.19 -1.94
N LEU A 132 0.13 -5.44 -1.66
CA LEU A 132 1.34 -5.42 -2.49
C LEU A 132 2.32 -6.57 -2.21
N ILE A 133 2.23 -7.22 -1.05
CA ILE A 133 3.24 -8.18 -0.59
C ILE A 133 2.87 -9.62 -0.97
N ASP A 134 3.86 -10.40 -1.43
CA ASP A 134 3.68 -11.82 -1.71
C ASP A 134 3.87 -12.71 -0.47
N GLN A 135 3.33 -13.93 -0.52
CA GLN A 135 3.35 -14.90 0.59
C GLN A 135 4.76 -15.14 1.18
N SER A 136 5.78 -15.20 0.32
CA SER A 136 7.15 -15.51 0.74
C SER A 136 7.83 -14.31 1.40
N MET A 137 7.44 -13.09 1.04
CA MET A 137 7.90 -11.88 1.72
C MET A 137 7.20 -11.71 3.08
N ILE A 138 5.90 -12.02 3.19
CA ILE A 138 5.22 -12.05 4.50
C ILE A 138 5.95 -13.01 5.43
N SER A 139 6.20 -14.25 4.99
CA SER A 139 6.91 -15.27 5.77
C SER A 139 8.34 -14.83 6.12
N GLY A 140 9.07 -14.28 5.16
CA GLY A 140 10.45 -13.82 5.35
C GLY A 140 10.57 -12.62 6.30
N SER A 141 9.58 -11.73 6.33
CA SER A 141 9.58 -10.54 7.20
C SER A 141 9.62 -10.88 8.69
N ILE A 142 9.03 -12.02 9.07
CA ILE A 142 9.07 -12.55 10.44
C ILE A 142 10.49 -12.94 10.87
N GLY A 143 11.42 -13.09 9.91
CA GLY A 143 12.85 -13.27 10.18
C GLY A 143 13.45 -12.16 11.05
N LEU A 144 12.94 -10.91 10.95
CA LEU A 144 13.37 -9.78 11.78
C LEU A 144 13.00 -9.99 13.25
N SER A 145 11.73 -10.27 13.55
CA SER A 145 11.31 -10.56 14.93
C SER A 145 11.92 -11.84 15.45
N ARG A 146 12.12 -12.86 14.60
CA ARG A 146 12.77 -14.11 14.97
C ARG A 146 14.23 -13.92 15.36
N THR A 147 14.97 -13.04 14.68
CA THR A 147 16.35 -12.73 15.07
C THR A 147 16.39 -12.03 16.44
N LEU A 148 15.44 -11.13 16.71
CA LEU A 148 15.30 -10.52 18.04
C LEU A 148 14.92 -11.57 19.10
N ASP A 149 13.97 -12.45 18.80
CA ASP A 149 13.53 -13.55 19.66
C ASP A 149 14.69 -14.46 20.06
N GLN A 150 15.52 -14.87 19.09
CA GLN A 150 16.72 -15.69 19.33
C GLN A 150 17.75 -14.96 20.20
N ARG A 151 17.97 -13.65 19.94
CA ARG A 151 18.93 -12.84 20.69
C ARG A 151 18.55 -12.66 22.16
N PHE A 152 17.24 -12.61 22.47
CA PHE A 152 16.74 -12.28 23.80
C PHE A 152 15.95 -13.41 24.47
N GLY A 153 15.90 -14.60 23.88
CA GLY A 153 15.19 -15.76 24.43
C GLY A 153 13.67 -15.56 24.54
N ARG A 154 13.06 -14.90 23.55
CA ARG A 154 11.61 -14.64 23.50
C ARG A 154 10.93 -15.45 22.40
N ILE A 155 9.60 -15.47 22.43
CA ILE A 155 8.75 -15.99 21.35
C ILE A 155 7.69 -14.94 21.05
N THR A 156 7.70 -14.42 19.82
CA THR A 156 6.75 -13.39 19.39
C THR A 156 5.58 -14.00 18.62
N THR A 157 4.37 -13.86 19.14
CA THR A 157 3.13 -14.44 18.57
C THR A 157 2.05 -13.39 18.26
N GLY A 158 2.22 -12.16 18.75
CA GLY A 158 1.32 -11.04 18.49
C GLY A 158 1.87 -10.09 17.43
N ALA A 159 0.98 -9.56 16.60
CA ALA A 159 1.24 -8.61 15.53
C ALA A 159 0.35 -7.37 15.68
N LYS A 160 0.76 -6.26 15.07
CA LYS A 160 -0.09 -5.08 14.92
C LYS A 160 0.14 -4.38 13.58
N MET A 161 -0.95 -3.93 12.98
CA MET A 161 -0.98 -2.92 11.93
C MET A 161 -1.87 -1.77 12.41
N THR A 162 -1.52 -0.56 12.02
CA THR A 162 -2.21 0.69 12.40
C THR A 162 -2.30 1.57 11.17
N ASP A 163 -3.36 2.37 11.10
CA ASP A 163 -3.66 3.39 10.09
C ASP A 163 -4.38 2.82 8.86
N VAL A 164 -3.79 1.79 8.23
CA VAL A 164 -4.40 1.10 7.08
C VAL A 164 -5.73 0.41 7.49
N PRO A 165 -6.89 0.77 6.89
CA PRO A 165 -8.19 0.32 7.41
C PRO A 165 -8.54 -1.16 7.20
N GLY A 166 -7.83 -1.84 6.31
CA GLY A 166 -8.10 -3.23 5.98
C GLY A 166 -6.94 -3.89 5.27
N HIS A 167 -6.92 -5.22 5.27
CA HIS A 167 -5.82 -6.01 4.74
C HIS A 167 -6.35 -7.22 3.97
N THR A 168 -5.49 -7.84 3.15
CA THR A 168 -5.82 -9.07 2.40
C THR A 168 -5.93 -10.30 3.30
N ARG A 169 -6.93 -11.15 3.07
CA ARG A 169 -7.05 -12.48 3.73
C ARG A 169 -5.82 -13.36 3.51
N GLY A 170 -5.12 -13.17 2.39
CA GLY A 170 -3.91 -13.92 2.03
C GLY A 170 -2.75 -13.79 3.03
N LEU A 171 -2.81 -12.87 4.00
CA LEU A 171 -1.81 -12.79 5.08
C LEU A 171 -1.95 -13.88 6.15
N ILE A 172 -3.12 -14.52 6.28
CA ILE A 172 -3.42 -15.43 7.40
C ILE A 172 -2.49 -16.64 7.39
N ALA A 173 -2.46 -17.39 6.29
CA ALA A 173 -1.65 -18.60 6.16
C ALA A 173 -0.15 -18.36 6.40
N PRO A 174 0.52 -17.40 5.71
CA PRO A 174 1.94 -17.18 5.93
C PRO A 174 2.26 -16.72 7.36
N LEU A 175 1.43 -15.88 8.00
CA LEU A 175 1.66 -15.48 9.39
C LEU A 175 1.45 -16.62 10.38
N ALA A 176 0.35 -17.37 10.24
CA ALA A 176 0.05 -18.52 11.10
C ALA A 176 1.15 -19.59 11.01
N ALA A 177 1.69 -19.83 9.81
CA ALA A 177 2.81 -20.75 9.59
C ALA A 177 4.11 -20.31 10.30
N GLN A 178 4.28 -19.01 10.57
CA GLN A 178 5.40 -18.49 11.35
C GLN A 178 5.12 -18.40 12.87
N GLY A 179 3.96 -18.89 13.34
CA GLY A 179 3.61 -18.92 14.76
C GLY A 179 2.88 -17.67 15.26
N VAL A 180 2.52 -16.73 14.38
CA VAL A 180 1.65 -15.60 14.75
C VAL A 180 0.24 -16.14 15.01
N LYS A 181 -0.36 -15.70 16.12
CA LYS A 181 -1.70 -16.15 16.55
C LYS A 181 -2.72 -15.03 16.60
N PHE A 182 -2.24 -13.79 16.78
CA PHE A 182 -3.06 -12.62 17.04
C PHE A 182 -2.54 -11.44 16.22
N ILE A 183 -3.47 -10.68 15.64
CA ILE A 183 -3.17 -9.40 15.03
C ILE A 183 -4.15 -8.33 15.52
N ASP A 184 -3.58 -7.21 15.94
CA ASP A 184 -4.33 -5.99 16.22
C ASP A 184 -4.32 -5.08 14.98
N ILE A 185 -5.48 -4.58 14.58
CA ILE A 185 -5.65 -3.66 13.44
C ILE A 185 -6.32 -2.39 13.97
N GLY A 186 -5.59 -1.28 13.92
CA GLY A 186 -6.14 0.05 14.19
C GLY A 186 -6.36 0.83 12.91
N VAL A 187 -7.49 1.52 12.79
CA VAL A 187 -7.90 2.23 11.57
C VAL A 187 -7.63 3.73 11.73
N ASN A 188 -7.25 4.41 10.64
CA ASN A 188 -7.23 5.86 10.61
C ASN A 188 -8.60 6.47 10.96
N ASP A 189 -8.66 7.38 11.91
CA ASP A 189 -9.90 7.95 12.45
C ASP A 189 -10.73 8.76 11.44
N ALA A 190 -10.15 9.20 10.32
CA ALA A 190 -10.87 9.85 9.23
C ALA A 190 -11.42 8.87 8.17
N SER A 191 -11.06 7.59 8.23
CA SER A 191 -11.45 6.59 7.23
C SER A 191 -12.67 5.77 7.66
N THR A 192 -13.52 5.39 6.70
CA THR A 192 -14.62 4.45 6.98
C THR A 192 -14.06 3.06 7.33
N PRO A 193 -14.32 2.53 8.55
CA PRO A 193 -13.85 1.20 8.93
C PRO A 193 -14.68 0.09 8.27
N ALA A 194 -14.08 -1.08 8.09
CA ALA A 194 -14.78 -2.28 7.66
C ALA A 194 -15.84 -2.71 8.69
N GLU A 195 -16.96 -3.27 8.22
CA GLU A 195 -18.03 -3.77 9.08
C GLU A 195 -17.70 -5.20 9.56
N VAL A 196 -16.86 -5.29 10.60
CA VAL A 196 -16.47 -6.53 11.28
C VAL A 196 -16.64 -6.42 12.80
N PRO A 197 -16.77 -7.54 13.54
CA PRO A 197 -16.74 -7.50 15.01
C PRO A 197 -15.41 -6.94 15.54
N PRO A 198 -15.37 -6.34 16.75
CA PRO A 198 -14.14 -5.81 17.33
C PRO A 198 -13.13 -6.90 17.72
N LEU A 199 -13.59 -8.14 17.90
CA LEU A 199 -12.74 -9.31 18.13
C LEU A 199 -13.34 -10.52 17.41
N PHE A 200 -12.59 -11.15 16.51
CA PHE A 200 -13.07 -12.27 15.69
C PHE A 200 -11.94 -13.23 15.31
N LEU A 201 -12.31 -14.41 14.81
CA LEU A 201 -11.40 -15.38 14.23
C LEU A 201 -11.47 -15.28 12.70
N TRP A 202 -10.41 -14.77 12.08
CA TRP A 202 -10.31 -14.67 10.62
C TRP A 202 -9.71 -15.95 10.06
N LYS A 203 -10.39 -16.58 9.10
CA LYS A 203 -9.98 -17.88 8.53
C LYS A 203 -9.77 -17.78 7.03
N ASP A 204 -8.71 -18.42 6.56
CA ASP A 204 -8.51 -18.65 5.12
C ASP A 204 -9.23 -19.93 4.66
N PRO A 205 -9.35 -20.18 3.34
CA PRO A 205 -9.92 -21.42 2.81
C PRO A 205 -9.09 -22.67 3.14
N GLY A 206 -7.80 -22.52 3.46
CA GLY A 206 -6.89 -23.60 3.84
C GLY A 206 -7.05 -24.09 5.29
N GLY A 207 -7.85 -23.39 6.11
CA GLY A 207 -8.09 -23.72 7.52
C GLY A 207 -7.14 -23.05 8.51
N SER A 208 -6.19 -22.25 8.03
CA SER A 208 -5.38 -21.36 8.85
C SER A 208 -6.26 -20.24 9.43
N SER A 209 -5.87 -19.73 10.60
CA SER A 209 -6.66 -18.71 11.28
C SER A 209 -5.83 -17.81 12.17
N LEU A 210 -6.21 -16.54 12.25
CA LEU A 210 -5.69 -15.59 13.24
C LEU A 210 -6.84 -15.00 14.05
N VAL A 211 -6.59 -14.76 15.34
CA VAL A 211 -7.48 -13.88 16.10
C VAL A 211 -7.17 -12.44 15.70
N VAL A 212 -8.20 -11.68 15.35
CA VAL A 212 -8.10 -10.29 14.95
C VAL A 212 -8.83 -9.43 15.97
N MET A 213 -8.13 -8.44 16.53
CA MET A 213 -8.74 -7.31 17.24
C MET A 213 -8.77 -6.12 16.29
N TYR A 214 -9.95 -5.57 16.07
CA TYR A 214 -10.17 -4.51 15.08
C TYR A 214 -10.75 -3.27 15.74
N HIS A 215 -10.00 -2.17 15.65
CA HIS A 215 -10.33 -0.88 16.24
C HIS A 215 -10.74 0.11 15.15
N ARG A 216 -11.67 1.02 15.48
CA ARG A 216 -12.11 2.11 14.59
C ARG A 216 -11.16 3.32 14.60
N ASP A 217 -10.17 3.26 15.47
CA ASP A 217 -9.08 4.22 15.68
C ASP A 217 -7.79 3.38 15.85
N TYR A 218 -6.64 3.99 16.13
CA TYR A 218 -5.36 3.30 16.25
C TYR A 218 -5.31 2.25 17.38
N GLY A 219 -6.20 2.36 18.36
CA GLY A 219 -6.34 1.45 19.48
C GLY A 219 -7.65 1.64 20.23
N GLY A 220 -7.74 1.08 21.43
CA GLY A 220 -8.92 1.19 22.28
C GLY A 220 -9.02 0.07 23.30
N VAL A 221 -10.15 0.02 23.98
CA VAL A 221 -10.45 -1.00 25.00
C VAL A 221 -11.48 -2.00 24.46
N VAL A 222 -11.15 -3.28 24.48
CA VAL A 222 -12.02 -4.37 24.04
C VAL A 222 -12.16 -5.40 25.16
N ARG A 223 -13.39 -5.67 25.59
CA ARG A 223 -13.72 -6.80 26.49
C ARG A 223 -13.76 -8.09 25.67
N VAL A 224 -13.04 -9.11 26.10
CA VAL A 224 -13.07 -10.43 25.47
C VAL A 224 -14.44 -11.07 25.76
N PRO A 225 -15.21 -11.48 24.73
CA PRO A 225 -16.56 -12.01 24.93
C PRO A 225 -16.58 -13.22 25.87
N GLY A 226 -17.51 -13.21 26.82
CA GLY A 226 -17.72 -14.32 27.75
C GLY A 226 -16.60 -14.52 28.78
N SER A 227 -15.74 -13.51 29.01
CA SER A 227 -14.69 -13.59 30.02
C SER A 227 -14.60 -12.37 30.95
N ASP A 228 -13.71 -12.49 31.93
CA ASP A 228 -13.28 -11.49 32.91
C ASP A 228 -12.16 -10.58 32.39
N LEU A 229 -11.79 -10.71 31.11
CA LEU A 229 -10.61 -10.10 30.51
C LEU A 229 -10.99 -8.92 29.61
N ALA A 230 -10.34 -7.78 29.82
CA ALA A 230 -10.31 -6.67 28.88
C ALA A 230 -8.87 -6.38 28.42
N ILE A 231 -8.75 -5.93 27.17
CA ILE A 231 -7.48 -5.53 26.55
C ILE A 231 -7.56 -4.05 26.22
N ALA A 232 -6.54 -3.30 26.60
CA ALA A 232 -6.36 -1.88 26.27
C ALA A 232 -5.13 -1.72 25.37
N VAL A 233 -5.36 -1.35 24.12
CA VAL A 233 -4.32 -1.00 23.15
C VAL A 233 -4.22 0.52 23.11
N VAL A 234 -3.15 1.07 23.67
CA VAL A 234 -2.96 2.52 23.82
C VAL A 234 -1.87 2.97 22.86
N VAL A 235 -2.27 3.72 21.83
CA VAL A 235 -1.40 4.14 20.74
C VAL A 235 -1.35 5.65 20.69
N ARG A 236 -0.15 6.21 20.82
CA ARG A 236 0.09 7.63 20.54
C ARG A 236 0.21 7.86 19.04
N GLY A 237 -0.23 9.03 18.57
CA GLY A 237 -0.32 9.37 17.15
C GLY A 237 1.02 9.39 16.41
N ASP A 238 0.93 9.69 15.11
CA ASP A 238 1.97 9.55 14.09
C ASP A 238 3.33 10.11 14.52
N ASN A 239 4.31 9.22 14.67
CA ASN A 239 5.70 9.54 14.98
C ASN A 239 5.87 10.51 16.18
N SER A 240 4.93 10.50 17.12
CA SER A 240 4.88 11.45 18.22
C SER A 240 5.91 11.12 19.32
N GLY A 241 6.37 9.87 19.39
CA GLY A 241 7.29 9.34 20.40
C GLY A 241 6.57 8.63 21.56
N PRO A 242 7.28 8.24 22.64
CA PRO A 242 6.65 7.60 23.79
C PRO A 242 5.63 8.51 24.47
N HIS A 243 4.73 7.91 25.24
CA HIS A 243 3.80 8.63 26.10
C HIS A 243 4.54 9.46 27.15
N THR A 244 3.89 10.51 27.62
CA THR A 244 4.29 11.30 28.80
C THR A 244 3.91 10.56 30.08
N LEU A 245 4.49 10.97 31.21
CA LEU A 245 4.17 10.37 32.51
C LEU A 245 2.69 10.61 32.87
N GLU A 246 2.19 11.79 32.53
CA GLU A 246 0.81 12.22 32.72
C GLU A 246 -0.16 11.33 31.92
N GLU A 247 0.09 11.13 30.62
CA GLU A 247 -0.71 10.25 29.76
C GLU A 247 -0.74 8.80 30.28
N ILE A 248 0.38 8.30 30.81
CA ILE A 248 0.45 6.94 31.38
C ILE A 248 -0.41 6.86 32.66
N HIS A 249 -0.26 7.80 33.59
CA HIS A 249 -1.05 7.81 34.83
C HIS A 249 -2.55 7.98 34.54
N GLU A 250 -2.91 8.83 33.59
CA GLU A 250 -4.29 9.04 33.14
C GLU A 250 -4.88 7.75 32.54
N THR A 251 -4.10 7.03 31.73
CA THR A 251 -4.51 5.73 31.18
C THR A 251 -4.86 4.76 32.30
N TYR A 252 -3.97 4.57 33.28
CA TYR A 252 -4.22 3.65 34.38
C TYR A 252 -5.39 4.10 35.27
N SER A 253 -5.52 5.39 35.53
CA SER A 253 -6.65 5.96 36.29
C SER A 253 -7.99 5.70 35.59
N THR A 254 -8.02 5.91 34.27
CA THR A 254 -9.20 5.68 33.43
C THR A 254 -9.57 4.20 33.42
N LEU A 255 -8.60 3.32 33.21
CA LEU A 255 -8.81 1.86 33.25
C LEU A 255 -9.27 1.39 34.63
N GLY A 256 -8.72 1.95 35.72
CA GLY A 256 -9.13 1.62 37.09
C GLY A 256 -10.54 2.11 37.42
N THR A 257 -10.96 3.25 36.84
CA THR A 257 -12.33 3.75 36.97
C THR A 257 -13.30 2.90 36.16
N GLN A 258 -12.91 2.50 34.95
CA GLN A 258 -13.72 1.66 34.06
C GLN A 258 -13.85 0.23 34.60
N PHE A 259 -12.80 -0.32 35.22
CA PHE A 259 -12.73 -1.69 35.72
C PHE A 259 -12.27 -1.72 37.18
N PRO A 260 -13.13 -1.34 38.14
CA PRO A 260 -12.74 -1.08 39.53
C PRO A 260 -12.24 -2.31 40.29
N ASN A 261 -12.58 -3.51 39.83
CA ASN A 261 -12.13 -4.77 40.44
C ASN A 261 -10.93 -5.40 39.71
N ALA A 262 -10.47 -4.80 38.61
CA ALA A 262 -9.50 -5.44 37.75
C ALA A 262 -8.05 -5.22 38.20
N GLN A 263 -7.24 -6.27 38.06
CA GLN A 263 -5.79 -6.13 38.04
C GLN A 263 -5.34 -5.63 36.66
N ILE A 264 -4.81 -4.41 36.61
CA ILE A 264 -4.23 -3.83 35.38
C ILE A 264 -2.78 -4.27 35.25
N THR A 265 -2.48 -5.04 34.20
CA THR A 265 -1.16 -5.61 33.92
C THR A 265 -0.59 -5.01 32.64
N PRO A 266 0.54 -4.31 32.69
CA PRO A 266 1.21 -3.83 31.49
C PRO A 266 1.84 -5.00 30.73
N THR A 267 1.69 -4.98 29.40
CA THR A 267 1.93 -6.15 28.58
C THR A 267 2.48 -5.80 27.19
N ASN A 268 2.87 -6.83 26.44
CA ASN A 268 3.14 -6.74 25.00
C ASN A 268 2.11 -7.54 24.18
N LEU A 269 2.17 -7.41 22.84
CA LEU A 269 1.19 -8.06 21.95
C LEU A 269 1.21 -9.60 21.99
N SER A 270 2.35 -10.23 22.32
CA SER A 270 2.44 -11.70 22.40
C SER A 270 1.79 -12.23 23.68
N GLU A 271 1.89 -11.49 24.77
CA GLU A 271 1.16 -11.78 26.01
C GLU A 271 -0.36 -11.58 25.83
N ILE A 272 -0.79 -10.54 25.10
CA ILE A 272 -2.20 -10.39 24.67
C ILE A 272 -2.63 -11.60 23.85
N ALA A 273 -1.83 -12.01 22.86
CA ALA A 273 -2.11 -13.17 22.02
C ALA A 273 -2.35 -14.44 22.86
N ASN A 274 -1.49 -14.67 23.85
CA ASN A 274 -1.60 -15.81 24.75
C ASN A 274 -2.83 -15.74 25.66
N ALA A 275 -3.21 -14.55 26.12
CA ALA A 275 -4.39 -14.36 26.98
C ALA A 275 -5.70 -14.52 26.21
N VAL A 276 -5.73 -14.22 24.91
CA VAL A 276 -6.93 -14.32 24.06
C VAL A 276 -7.08 -15.72 23.43
N ASP A 277 -5.99 -16.46 23.16
CA ASP A 277 -6.00 -17.79 22.52
C ASP A 277 -7.00 -18.79 23.17
N PRO A 278 -7.16 -18.88 24.50
CA PRO A 278 -8.15 -19.77 25.12
C PRO A 278 -9.61 -19.46 24.75
N HIS A 279 -9.91 -18.23 24.35
CA HIS A 279 -11.27 -17.77 24.02
C HIS A 279 -11.60 -17.90 22.53
N ARG A 280 -10.63 -18.28 21.68
CA ARG A 280 -10.76 -18.31 20.21
C ARG A 280 -11.97 -19.09 19.69
N GLY A 281 -12.38 -20.15 20.39
CA GLY A 281 -13.50 -21.02 19.99
C GLY A 281 -14.87 -20.36 20.14
N SER A 282 -14.97 -19.26 20.89
CA SER A 282 -16.20 -18.50 21.13
C SER A 282 -16.34 -17.26 20.26
N LEU A 283 -15.28 -16.90 19.52
CA LEU A 283 -15.27 -15.68 18.71
C LEU A 283 -16.08 -15.87 17.41
N PRO A 284 -16.73 -14.81 16.91
CA PRO A 284 -17.31 -14.81 15.57
C PRO A 284 -16.25 -15.19 14.53
N VAL A 285 -16.66 -15.94 13.50
CA VAL A 285 -15.76 -16.34 12.41
C VAL A 285 -16.02 -15.45 11.20
N ILE A 286 -14.96 -14.87 10.66
CA ILE A 286 -14.98 -14.18 9.37
C ILE A 286 -14.15 -15.01 8.39
N THR A 287 -14.69 -15.28 7.21
CA THR A 287 -13.97 -15.94 6.12
C THR A 287 -13.75 -15.00 4.94
N SER A 288 -14.53 -13.93 4.81
CA SER A 288 -14.43 -12.99 3.70
C SER A 288 -13.14 -12.16 3.73
N GLU A 289 -12.78 -11.63 2.57
CA GLU A 289 -11.76 -10.60 2.41
C GLU A 289 -12.18 -9.31 3.12
N ILE A 290 -11.22 -8.58 3.71
CA ILE A 290 -11.43 -7.21 4.19
C ILE A 290 -11.04 -6.23 3.10
N GLY A 291 -9.84 -6.41 2.54
CA GLY A 291 -9.27 -5.54 1.52
C GLY A 291 -8.82 -4.18 2.05
N ASP A 292 -7.80 -3.61 1.43
CA ASP A 292 -7.18 -2.36 1.86
C ASP A 292 -7.81 -1.16 1.14
N THR A 293 -8.62 -0.34 1.84
CA THR A 293 -9.27 0.85 1.25
C THR A 293 -8.33 2.02 1.00
N TRP A 294 -7.09 1.98 1.49
CA TRP A 294 -6.02 2.94 1.22
C TRP A 294 -5.13 2.53 0.05
N ILE A 295 -5.32 1.34 -0.53
CA ILE A 295 -4.44 0.83 -1.60
C ILE A 295 -4.41 1.72 -2.86
N HIS A 296 -5.35 2.64 -3.03
CA HIS A 296 -5.48 3.50 -4.21
C HIS A 296 -4.27 4.41 -4.46
N GLY A 297 -3.50 4.75 -3.42
CA GLY A 297 -2.32 5.63 -3.54
C GLY A 297 -1.10 5.00 -4.23
N VAL A 298 -1.00 3.66 -4.26
CA VAL A 298 0.22 2.97 -4.71
C VAL A 298 0.65 3.33 -6.11
N ALA A 299 -0.32 3.50 -7.01
CA ALA A 299 -0.07 3.75 -8.43
C ALA A 299 0.44 5.18 -8.71
N SER A 300 0.57 6.03 -7.69
CA SER A 300 1.25 7.32 -7.81
C SER A 300 2.74 7.18 -8.13
N ASP A 301 3.38 6.08 -7.75
CA ASP A 301 4.78 5.78 -8.08
C ASP A 301 4.93 4.48 -8.88
N PRO A 302 4.59 4.48 -10.18
CA PRO A 302 4.60 3.27 -10.98
C PRO A 302 6.02 2.75 -11.23
N LEU A 303 7.04 3.62 -11.20
CA LEU A 303 8.44 3.22 -11.34
C LEU A 303 8.91 2.44 -10.10
N LYS A 304 8.59 2.94 -8.90
CA LYS A 304 8.87 2.24 -7.64
C LYS A 304 8.19 0.87 -7.62
N LEU A 305 6.91 0.79 -7.98
CA LEU A 305 6.16 -0.47 -8.05
C LEU A 305 6.77 -1.47 -9.04
N ALA A 306 7.09 -1.05 -10.26
CA ALA A 306 7.68 -1.93 -11.27
C ALA A 306 9.02 -2.51 -10.78
N ARG A 307 9.88 -1.66 -10.20
CA ARG A 307 11.18 -2.09 -9.64
C ARG A 307 11.02 -3.03 -8.47
N TYR A 308 10.16 -2.69 -7.50
CA TYR A 308 9.85 -3.52 -6.35
C TYR A 308 9.39 -4.92 -6.77
N ARG A 309 8.39 -5.00 -7.66
CA ARG A 309 7.84 -6.27 -8.13
C ARG A 309 8.86 -7.08 -8.91
N GLU A 310 9.78 -6.44 -9.63
CA GLU A 310 10.91 -7.10 -10.29
C GLU A 310 11.84 -7.79 -9.31
N VAL A 311 12.25 -7.08 -8.26
CA VAL A 311 13.12 -7.64 -7.23
C VAL A 311 12.39 -8.71 -6.40
N ALA A 312 11.10 -8.54 -6.10
CA ALA A 312 10.31 -9.52 -5.37
C ALA A 312 10.22 -10.87 -6.12
N ARG A 313 9.97 -10.84 -7.43
CA ARG A 313 9.98 -12.05 -8.28
C ARG A 313 11.37 -12.66 -8.43
N LEU A 314 12.42 -11.85 -8.55
CA LEU A 314 13.81 -12.36 -8.53
C LEU A 314 14.11 -13.06 -7.22
N ARG A 315 13.70 -12.48 -6.10
CA ARG A 315 13.82 -13.09 -4.76
C ARG A 315 13.12 -14.44 -4.70
N GLN A 316 11.87 -14.55 -5.17
CA GLN A 316 11.16 -15.84 -5.26
C GLN A 316 11.94 -16.87 -6.11
N ASN A 317 12.50 -16.46 -7.24
CA ASN A 317 13.31 -17.32 -8.10
C ASN A 317 14.61 -17.77 -7.41
N TRP A 318 15.30 -16.87 -6.70
CA TRP A 318 16.52 -17.20 -5.96
C TRP A 318 16.24 -18.20 -4.83
N ILE A 319 15.13 -18.04 -4.12
CA ILE A 319 14.66 -18.99 -3.10
C ILE A 319 14.36 -20.35 -3.74
N ALA A 320 13.61 -20.38 -4.85
CA ALA A 320 13.29 -21.63 -5.56
C ALA A 320 14.53 -22.36 -6.09
N GLN A 321 15.60 -21.62 -6.42
CA GLN A 321 16.89 -22.16 -6.83
C GLN A 321 17.82 -22.54 -5.65
N GLY A 322 17.35 -22.39 -4.41
CA GLY A 322 18.15 -22.67 -3.21
C GLY A 322 19.35 -21.74 -3.01
N LYS A 323 19.30 -20.50 -3.53
CA LYS A 323 20.38 -19.51 -3.33
C LYS A 323 20.43 -18.99 -1.90
N PHE A 324 19.29 -18.94 -1.24
CA PHE A 324 19.08 -18.68 0.18
C PHE A 324 17.67 -19.16 0.57
N ALA A 325 17.40 -19.29 1.86
CA ALA A 325 16.10 -19.70 2.41
C ALA A 325 15.27 -18.51 2.90
N VAL A 326 13.96 -18.66 2.92
CA VAL A 326 13.03 -17.65 3.47
C VAL A 326 13.38 -17.36 4.93
N GLY A 327 13.64 -16.08 5.22
CA GLY A 327 13.96 -15.59 6.56
C GLY A 327 15.37 -15.95 7.06
N ASP A 328 16.27 -16.46 6.20
CA ASP A 328 17.67 -16.62 6.56
C ASP A 328 18.43 -15.29 6.59
N ALA A 329 19.71 -15.30 6.95
CA ALA A 329 20.50 -14.07 7.08
C ALA A 329 20.63 -13.28 5.76
N THR A 330 20.70 -13.95 4.61
CA THR A 330 20.78 -13.28 3.30
C THR A 330 19.43 -12.67 2.95
N ASP A 331 18.35 -13.40 3.19
CA ASP A 331 16.99 -12.93 2.94
C ASP A 331 16.63 -11.74 3.84
N VAL A 332 16.91 -11.85 5.15
CA VAL A 332 16.70 -10.78 6.12
C VAL A 332 17.50 -9.54 5.74
N ALA A 333 18.77 -9.69 5.32
CA ALA A 333 19.58 -8.55 4.88
C ALA A 333 18.94 -7.77 3.71
N LEU A 334 18.37 -8.48 2.74
CA LEU A 334 17.60 -7.87 1.64
C LEU A 334 16.30 -7.24 2.15
N LEU A 335 15.52 -7.99 2.94
CA LEU A 335 14.17 -7.61 3.38
C LEU A 335 14.16 -6.41 4.32
N ARG A 336 15.22 -6.17 5.09
CA ARG A 336 15.40 -4.95 5.89
C ARG A 336 15.21 -3.67 5.09
N HIS A 337 15.49 -3.69 3.79
CA HIS A 337 15.26 -2.55 2.92
C HIS A 337 14.09 -2.77 1.95
N LEU A 338 14.00 -3.96 1.36
CA LEU A 338 12.95 -4.24 0.36
C LEU A 338 11.53 -4.14 0.94
N LEU A 339 11.33 -4.41 2.23
CA LEU A 339 10.01 -4.28 2.87
C LEU A 339 9.54 -2.82 2.97
N LEU A 340 10.45 -1.84 2.95
CA LEU A 340 10.08 -0.42 2.96
C LEU A 340 9.34 -0.03 1.67
N GLU A 341 9.45 -0.83 0.61
CA GLU A 341 8.70 -0.62 -0.62
C GLU A 341 7.19 -0.80 -0.47
N VAL A 342 6.75 -1.51 0.57
CA VAL A 342 5.34 -1.78 0.87
C VAL A 342 4.92 -1.25 2.24
N GLU A 343 5.81 -0.52 2.92
CA GLU A 343 5.48 0.27 4.11
C GLU A 343 4.48 1.37 3.74
N HIS A 344 3.49 1.61 4.60
CA HIS A 344 2.30 2.37 4.22
C HIS A 344 2.48 3.91 4.04
N THR A 345 3.70 4.45 4.16
CA THR A 345 4.00 5.86 3.93
C THR A 345 4.94 6.05 2.73
N TRP A 346 4.51 6.83 1.74
CA TRP A 346 5.23 7.04 0.47
C TRP A 346 6.18 8.23 0.46
N GLY A 347 6.11 9.11 1.47
CA GLY A 347 6.91 10.33 1.53
C GLY A 347 6.51 11.21 2.71
N THR A 348 6.81 12.51 2.62
CA THR A 348 6.36 13.50 3.60
C THR A 348 4.93 13.93 3.37
N ASP A 349 4.30 14.43 4.43
CA ASP A 349 2.92 14.91 4.48
C ASP A 349 2.64 16.07 3.50
N THR A 350 1.89 15.83 2.42
CA THR A 350 1.80 16.84 1.37
C THR A 350 0.97 18.06 1.78
N LYS A 351 0.00 17.93 2.70
CA LYS A 351 -0.77 19.09 3.20
C LYS A 351 0.07 20.08 4.00
N THR A 352 1.15 19.60 4.63
CA THR A 352 2.07 20.43 5.42
C THR A 352 3.10 21.13 4.53
N TRP A 353 3.61 20.41 3.53
CA TRP A 353 4.75 20.87 2.73
C TRP A 353 4.35 21.55 1.42
N LEU A 354 3.23 21.18 0.79
CA LEU A 354 2.80 21.75 -0.49
C LEU A 354 1.69 22.80 -0.31
N ASP A 355 1.62 23.75 -1.25
CA ASP A 355 0.51 24.69 -1.35
C ASP A 355 -0.68 24.08 -2.11
N PHE A 356 -1.83 24.78 -2.09
CA PHE A 356 -3.06 24.41 -2.80
C PHE A 356 -3.40 25.39 -3.93
N ASP A 357 -2.38 25.98 -4.57
CA ASP A 357 -2.53 27.05 -5.56
C ASP A 357 -1.74 26.81 -6.87
N HIS A 358 -0.81 25.85 -6.91
CA HIS A 358 0.04 25.58 -8.09
C HIS A 358 -0.22 24.18 -8.67
N TYR A 359 -1.40 23.99 -9.27
CA TYR A 359 -1.84 22.68 -9.77
C TYR A 359 -1.44 22.37 -11.23
N ILE A 360 -1.58 23.34 -12.13
CA ILE A 360 -1.32 23.14 -13.57
C ILE A 360 0.18 23.12 -13.88
N PRO A 361 0.63 22.49 -14.99
CA PRO A 361 2.04 22.32 -15.30
C PRO A 361 2.89 23.60 -15.25
N SER A 362 2.38 24.71 -15.78
CA SER A 362 3.08 26.00 -15.82
C SER A 362 3.29 26.62 -14.44
N ASP A 363 2.37 26.39 -13.50
CA ASP A 363 2.44 26.92 -12.15
C ASP A 363 3.28 26.00 -11.26
N LEU A 364 3.10 24.68 -11.41
CA LEU A 364 3.94 23.69 -10.76
C LEU A 364 5.42 23.89 -11.06
N ALA A 365 5.78 24.15 -12.32
CA ALA A 365 7.18 24.35 -12.75
C ALA A 365 7.89 25.45 -11.96
N LYS A 366 7.18 26.49 -11.51
CA LYS A 366 7.74 27.59 -10.70
C LYS A 366 8.06 27.16 -9.27
N MET A 367 7.40 26.10 -8.78
CA MET A 367 7.48 25.65 -7.40
C MET A 367 8.48 24.53 -7.17
N LEU A 368 8.82 23.73 -8.19
CA LEU A 368 9.67 22.53 -8.06
C LEU A 368 11.03 22.82 -7.39
N ASP A 369 11.57 24.01 -7.57
CA ASP A 369 12.87 24.41 -7.00
C ASP A 369 12.81 25.04 -5.60
N THR A 370 11.61 25.27 -5.08
CA THR A 370 11.40 25.85 -3.75
C THR A 370 11.72 24.85 -2.63
N LYS A 371 12.01 25.38 -1.44
CA LYS A 371 12.45 24.57 -0.28
C LYS A 371 11.48 23.42 0.01
N ASN A 372 10.19 23.70 0.18
CA ASN A 372 9.25 22.68 0.61
C ASN A 372 8.99 21.62 -0.46
N TYR A 373 8.90 22.03 -1.74
CA TYR A 373 8.77 21.08 -2.85
C TYR A 373 10.02 20.19 -2.98
N LYS A 374 11.22 20.71 -2.70
CA LYS A 374 12.45 19.90 -2.67
C LYS A 374 12.45 18.89 -1.54
N VAL A 375 11.90 19.22 -0.37
CA VAL A 375 11.74 18.26 0.74
C VAL A 375 10.82 17.12 0.32
N VAL A 376 9.65 17.43 -0.26
CA VAL A 376 8.70 16.42 -0.73
C VAL A 376 9.29 15.54 -1.83
N GLN A 377 9.91 16.14 -2.85
CA GLN A 377 10.59 15.37 -3.92
C GLN A 377 11.71 14.49 -3.36
N PHE A 378 12.51 15.00 -2.42
CA PHE A 378 13.54 14.21 -1.76
C PHE A 378 12.94 13.03 -1.00
N SER A 379 11.81 13.22 -0.31
CA SER A 379 11.14 12.14 0.45
C SER A 379 10.67 10.99 -0.45
N TRP A 380 10.21 11.29 -1.67
CA TRP A 380 9.87 10.25 -2.64
C TRP A 380 11.12 9.58 -3.23
N LEU A 381 12.18 10.35 -3.46
CA LEU A 381 13.44 9.83 -3.97
C LEU A 381 14.15 8.92 -2.95
N GLU A 382 14.16 9.25 -1.67
CA GLU A 382 14.78 8.39 -0.64
C GLU A 382 14.05 7.05 -0.53
N LYS A 383 12.71 7.03 -0.66
CA LYS A 383 11.91 5.80 -0.69
C LYS A 383 12.31 4.89 -1.85
N ARG A 384 12.54 5.46 -3.03
CA ARG A 384 13.05 4.70 -4.20
C ARG A 384 14.48 4.19 -4.01
N GLN A 385 15.27 4.75 -3.08
CA GLN A 385 16.62 4.26 -2.79
C GLN A 385 16.64 3.01 -1.91
N ASP A 386 15.59 2.74 -1.14
CA ASP A 386 15.54 1.58 -0.24
C ASP A 386 15.70 0.26 -1.02
N LEU A 387 15.04 0.11 -2.17
CA LEU A 387 15.27 -1.04 -3.05
C LEU A 387 16.74 -1.23 -3.44
N PHE A 388 17.47 -0.16 -3.75
CA PHE A 388 18.88 -0.26 -4.12
C PHE A 388 19.77 -0.56 -2.91
N ALA A 389 19.45 -0.04 -1.73
CA ALA A 389 20.10 -0.43 -0.49
C ALA A 389 19.92 -1.93 -0.22
N GLY A 390 18.70 -2.46 -0.43
CA GLY A 390 18.41 -3.90 -0.34
C GLY A 390 19.23 -4.72 -1.33
N ILE A 391 19.26 -4.35 -2.61
CA ILE A 391 20.08 -5.01 -3.64
C ILE A 391 21.57 -5.00 -3.26
N ALA A 392 22.07 -3.92 -2.64
CA ALA A 392 23.47 -3.80 -2.27
C ALA A 392 23.90 -4.83 -1.21
N THR A 393 22.98 -5.29 -0.35
CA THR A 393 23.24 -6.30 0.68
C THR A 393 23.46 -7.71 0.11
N LEU A 394 23.03 -7.97 -1.12
CA LEU A 394 23.09 -9.30 -1.73
C LEU A 394 24.52 -9.73 -2.09
N PRO A 395 24.79 -11.05 -2.10
CA PRO A 395 26.01 -11.61 -2.69
C PRO A 395 26.20 -11.15 -4.14
N SER A 396 27.46 -10.97 -4.56
CA SER A 396 27.81 -10.33 -5.84
C SER A 396 27.02 -10.83 -7.06
N PRO A 397 26.84 -12.15 -7.30
CA PRO A 397 26.09 -12.62 -8.45
C PRO A 397 24.61 -12.21 -8.44
N LEU A 398 23.96 -12.25 -7.27
CA LEU A 398 22.54 -11.88 -7.14
C LEU A 398 22.35 -10.38 -7.20
N ARG A 399 23.29 -9.62 -6.62
CA ARG A 399 23.32 -8.15 -6.69
C ARG A 399 23.38 -7.65 -8.14
N GLU A 400 24.26 -8.22 -8.96
CA GLU A 400 24.37 -7.82 -10.37
C GLU A 400 23.14 -8.22 -11.19
N GLN A 401 22.51 -9.36 -10.88
CA GLN A 401 21.21 -9.73 -11.45
C GLN A 401 20.13 -8.71 -11.09
N GLY A 402 20.02 -8.32 -9.81
CA GLY A 402 19.07 -7.31 -9.35
C GLY A 402 19.25 -5.96 -10.03
N LYS A 403 20.49 -5.45 -10.10
CA LYS A 403 20.80 -4.19 -10.80
C LYS A 403 20.43 -4.25 -12.29
N THR A 404 20.76 -5.35 -12.96
CA THR A 404 20.49 -5.54 -14.38
C THR A 404 18.98 -5.60 -14.64
N ALA A 405 18.23 -6.35 -13.83
CA ALA A 405 16.79 -6.47 -13.99
C ALA A 405 16.06 -5.14 -13.80
N VAL A 406 16.43 -4.36 -12.78
CA VAL A 406 15.88 -3.02 -12.54
C VAL A 406 16.19 -2.08 -13.69
N LYS A 407 17.42 -2.08 -14.21
CA LYS A 407 17.80 -1.28 -15.38
C LYS A 407 17.02 -1.66 -16.64
N ASN A 408 16.71 -2.95 -16.82
CA ASN A 408 15.94 -3.43 -17.96
C ASN A 408 14.48 -2.96 -17.95
N LEU A 409 13.99 -2.35 -16.86
CA LEU A 409 12.67 -1.75 -16.77
C LEU A 409 12.59 -0.36 -17.40
N ASP A 410 13.73 0.30 -17.65
CA ASP A 410 13.78 1.64 -18.23
C ASP A 410 12.97 1.67 -19.54
N ALA A 411 12.09 2.67 -19.67
CA ALA A 411 11.23 2.80 -20.82
C ALA A 411 12.04 3.19 -22.06
N VAL A 412 11.88 2.43 -23.15
CA VAL A 412 12.48 2.69 -24.45
C VAL A 412 11.39 2.64 -25.50
N GLU A 413 11.35 3.62 -26.41
CA GLU A 413 10.38 3.64 -27.51
C GLU A 413 10.51 2.34 -28.33
N PRO A 414 9.44 1.53 -28.43
CA PRO A 414 9.49 0.24 -29.10
C PRO A 414 9.66 0.42 -30.61
N LYS A 415 10.42 -0.51 -31.22
CA LYS A 415 10.64 -0.57 -32.67
C LYS A 415 10.62 -2.02 -33.14
N LEU A 416 10.04 -2.26 -34.30
CA LEU A 416 10.14 -3.53 -35.02
C LEU A 416 11.38 -3.52 -35.92
N ALA A 417 11.99 -4.68 -36.11
CA ALA A 417 13.18 -4.80 -36.96
C ALA A 417 12.81 -4.74 -38.44
N HIS A 418 11.69 -5.39 -38.80
CA HIS A 418 11.17 -5.47 -40.16
C HIS A 418 9.66 -5.15 -40.17
N PRO A 419 9.28 -3.86 -39.97
CA PRO A 419 7.87 -3.48 -39.88
C PRO A 419 7.17 -3.58 -41.24
N ASN A 420 6.02 -4.23 -41.26
CA ASN A 420 5.06 -4.17 -42.37
C ASN A 420 3.78 -3.48 -41.87
N PRO A 421 3.25 -2.47 -42.60
CA PRO A 421 1.96 -1.88 -42.25
C PRO A 421 0.86 -2.94 -42.29
N HIS A 422 -0.02 -2.95 -41.29
CA HIS A 422 -1.20 -3.82 -41.25
C HIS A 422 -2.48 -2.99 -41.21
N PRO A 423 -3.46 -3.23 -42.10
CA PRO A 423 -4.73 -2.50 -42.06
C PRO A 423 -5.48 -2.74 -40.74
N ALA A 424 -5.78 -1.67 -40.01
CA ALA A 424 -6.59 -1.75 -38.80
C ALA A 424 -7.99 -2.32 -39.09
N GLY A 425 -8.52 -3.15 -38.20
CA GLY A 425 -9.78 -3.88 -38.39
C GLY A 425 -9.66 -5.19 -39.19
N SER A 426 -8.56 -5.44 -39.90
CA SER A 426 -8.28 -6.74 -40.52
C SER A 426 -7.79 -7.75 -39.50
N GLU A 427 -8.26 -8.99 -39.61
CA GLU A 427 -7.86 -10.08 -38.74
C GLU A 427 -6.39 -10.45 -38.91
N ILE A 428 -5.78 -10.81 -37.78
CA ILE A 428 -4.41 -11.27 -37.69
C ILE A 428 -4.46 -12.72 -37.21
N GLU A 429 -4.15 -13.64 -38.11
CA GLU A 429 -4.09 -15.05 -37.79
C GLU A 429 -2.71 -15.44 -37.29
N THR A 430 -2.65 -15.98 -36.08
CA THR A 430 -1.46 -16.57 -35.49
C THR A 430 -1.66 -18.09 -35.30
N PRO A 431 -0.64 -18.84 -34.86
CA PRO A 431 -0.80 -20.28 -34.60
C PRO A 431 -1.89 -20.60 -33.56
N HIS A 432 -2.02 -19.76 -32.53
CA HIS A 432 -2.91 -20.02 -31.39
C HIS A 432 -4.16 -19.14 -31.36
N PHE A 433 -4.12 -17.97 -32.00
CA PHE A 433 -5.17 -16.96 -31.89
C PHE A 433 -5.56 -16.34 -33.23
N ILE A 434 -6.80 -15.86 -33.31
CA ILE A 434 -7.22 -14.83 -34.28
C ILE A 434 -7.41 -13.53 -33.50
N VAL A 435 -6.70 -12.48 -33.91
CA VAL A 435 -6.68 -11.18 -33.22
C VAL A 435 -7.24 -10.09 -34.13
N GLY A 436 -8.07 -9.22 -33.56
CA GLY A 436 -8.58 -8.01 -34.22
C GLY A 436 -8.24 -6.77 -33.40
N ILE A 437 -7.82 -5.70 -34.07
CA ILE A 437 -7.43 -4.43 -33.45
C ILE A 437 -8.42 -3.34 -33.88
N ASP A 438 -8.98 -2.64 -32.90
CA ASP A 438 -9.92 -1.54 -33.13
C ASP A 438 -9.22 -0.38 -33.87
N PRO A 439 -9.68 0.03 -35.05
CA PRO A 439 -9.18 1.23 -35.70
C PRO A 439 -9.46 2.51 -34.91
N LYS A 440 -10.47 2.52 -34.02
CA LYS A 440 -10.83 3.71 -33.25
C LYS A 440 -9.99 3.90 -32.01
N THR A 441 -9.59 2.83 -31.33
CA THR A 441 -8.91 2.91 -30.02
C THR A 441 -7.58 2.18 -29.94
N GLY A 442 -7.31 1.26 -30.87
CA GLY A 442 -6.17 0.36 -30.82
C GLY A 442 -6.31 -0.79 -29.81
N ALA A 443 -7.46 -0.92 -29.14
CA ALA A 443 -7.77 -2.03 -28.26
C ALA A 443 -7.99 -3.34 -29.05
N ILE A 444 -7.94 -4.48 -28.37
CA ILE A 444 -8.24 -5.78 -28.94
C ILE A 444 -9.77 -5.94 -29.01
N THR A 445 -10.31 -5.99 -30.23
CA THR A 445 -11.75 -6.19 -30.53
C THR A 445 -12.10 -7.62 -30.83
N ARG A 446 -11.10 -8.48 -31.05
CA ARG A 446 -11.30 -9.91 -31.26
C ARG A 446 -10.12 -10.68 -30.69
N LEU A 447 -10.40 -11.73 -29.95
CA LEU A 447 -9.40 -12.66 -29.43
C LEU A 447 -10.01 -14.05 -29.35
N LEU A 448 -9.93 -14.77 -30.46
CA LEU A 448 -10.39 -16.15 -30.57
C LEU A 448 -9.23 -17.10 -30.29
N ASN A 449 -9.33 -17.92 -29.25
CA ASN A 449 -8.41 -19.05 -29.08
C ASN A 449 -8.78 -20.17 -30.08
N LYS A 450 -7.85 -20.53 -30.97
CA LYS A 450 -8.09 -21.52 -32.03
C LYS A 450 -8.37 -22.92 -31.49
N LYS A 451 -7.77 -23.29 -30.34
CA LYS A 451 -7.92 -24.61 -29.71
C LYS A 451 -9.24 -24.75 -28.96
N SER A 452 -9.55 -23.82 -28.07
CA SER A 452 -10.80 -23.86 -27.28
C SER A 452 -12.01 -23.37 -28.08
N ARG A 453 -11.77 -22.70 -29.23
CA ARG A 453 -12.82 -22.06 -30.05
C ARG A 453 -13.60 -20.98 -29.29
N ARG A 454 -13.04 -20.49 -28.18
CA ARG A 454 -13.66 -19.46 -27.34
C ARG A 454 -13.19 -18.07 -27.75
N GLU A 455 -14.15 -17.17 -27.89
CA GLU A 455 -13.95 -15.75 -28.13
C GLU A 455 -13.89 -15.03 -26.78
N TRP A 456 -12.81 -14.29 -26.53
CA TRP A 456 -12.56 -13.59 -25.27
C TRP A 456 -12.74 -12.07 -25.36
N ALA A 457 -12.79 -11.52 -26.58
CA ALA A 457 -12.98 -10.10 -26.86
C ALA A 457 -13.98 -9.90 -28.01
N SER A 458 -14.73 -8.80 -27.99
CA SER A 458 -15.65 -8.40 -29.06
C SER A 458 -15.68 -6.87 -29.19
N SER A 459 -16.48 -6.33 -30.11
CA SER A 459 -16.68 -4.88 -30.25
C SER A 459 -17.23 -4.20 -28.99
N ASP A 460 -18.00 -4.94 -28.17
CA ASP A 460 -18.57 -4.45 -26.91
C ASP A 460 -17.74 -4.84 -25.68
N HIS A 461 -16.78 -5.77 -25.87
CA HIS A 461 -15.93 -6.35 -24.83
C HIS A 461 -14.45 -6.23 -25.23
N LEU A 462 -13.90 -5.02 -25.06
CA LEU A 462 -12.55 -4.66 -25.49
C LEU A 462 -11.48 -5.06 -24.47
N LEU A 463 -10.34 -5.59 -24.95
CA LEU A 463 -9.17 -5.86 -24.11
C LEU A 463 -8.03 -4.90 -24.38
N ALA A 464 -7.25 -4.59 -23.34
CA ALA A 464 -6.13 -3.65 -23.37
C ALA A 464 -6.52 -2.25 -23.90
N LEU A 465 -7.70 -1.76 -23.52
CA LEU A 465 -8.14 -0.40 -23.86
C LEU A 465 -7.43 0.63 -22.97
N PHE A 466 -6.61 1.48 -23.57
CA PHE A 466 -6.00 2.62 -22.87
C PHE A 466 -6.99 3.79 -22.73
N SER A 467 -6.98 4.44 -21.57
CA SER A 467 -7.71 5.70 -21.36
C SER A 467 -6.98 6.62 -20.38
N TYR A 468 -7.07 7.93 -20.63
CA TYR A 468 -6.64 9.00 -19.74
C TYR A 468 -7.85 9.67 -19.11
N GLN A 469 -7.81 9.90 -17.79
CA GLN A 469 -8.92 10.47 -17.03
C GLN A 469 -8.42 11.66 -16.20
N THR A 470 -9.22 12.73 -16.13
CA THR A 470 -9.08 13.81 -15.15
C THR A 470 -10.24 13.77 -14.16
N LEU A 471 -10.04 14.35 -12.98
CA LEU A 471 -11.06 14.42 -11.92
C LEU A 471 -11.46 15.86 -11.61
N SER A 472 -12.68 16.02 -11.14
CA SER A 472 -13.28 17.28 -10.68
C SER A 472 -13.43 17.31 -9.15
N GLN A 473 -13.77 18.49 -8.61
CA GLN A 473 -14.16 18.63 -7.21
C GLN A 473 -15.37 17.76 -6.85
N GLN A 474 -16.29 17.49 -7.79
CA GLN A 474 -17.47 16.65 -7.54
C GLN A 474 -17.11 15.17 -7.31
N ASP A 475 -16.03 14.69 -7.93
CA ASP A 475 -15.52 13.34 -7.70
C ASP A 475 -15.01 13.20 -6.26
N TYR A 476 -14.26 14.20 -5.77
CA TYR A 476 -13.82 14.25 -4.38
C TYR A 476 -14.99 14.39 -3.40
N SER A 477 -15.97 15.25 -3.70
CA SER A 477 -17.17 15.37 -2.86
C SER A 477 -17.88 14.03 -2.71
N ARG A 478 -18.06 13.28 -3.81
CA ARG A 478 -18.64 11.94 -3.74
C ARG A 478 -17.79 10.98 -2.92
N PHE A 479 -16.47 11.03 -3.06
CA PHE A 479 -15.57 10.19 -2.28
C PHE A 479 -15.67 10.52 -0.78
N PHE A 480 -15.66 11.80 -0.41
CA PHE A 480 -15.81 12.25 0.97
C PHE A 480 -17.12 11.79 1.58
N ASP A 481 -18.25 12.00 0.89
CA ASP A 481 -19.58 11.61 1.36
C ASP A 481 -19.70 10.10 1.62
N ASN A 482 -18.92 9.28 0.92
CA ASN A 482 -18.99 7.82 1.03
C ASN A 482 -17.92 7.23 1.96
N TYR A 483 -16.76 7.87 2.10
CA TYR A 483 -15.57 7.27 2.72
C TYR A 483 -14.98 8.04 3.89
N VAL A 484 -14.94 9.37 3.83
CA VAL A 484 -14.27 10.18 4.86
C VAL A 484 -15.27 10.49 5.96
N ILE A 485 -14.98 10.03 7.18
CA ILE A 485 -15.90 10.15 8.33
C ILE A 485 -15.53 11.28 9.30
N SER A 486 -14.41 11.96 9.06
CA SER A 486 -13.96 13.11 9.85
C SER A 486 -14.29 14.43 9.16
N ASP A 487 -14.80 15.38 9.94
CA ASP A 487 -15.06 16.75 9.50
C ASP A 487 -13.88 17.71 9.69
N GLU A 488 -12.79 17.21 10.29
CA GLU A 488 -11.58 18.00 10.53
C GLU A 488 -10.95 18.50 9.21
N ASP A 489 -10.44 19.73 9.24
CA ASP A 489 -9.87 20.38 8.05
C ASP A 489 -8.66 19.63 7.47
N TRP A 490 -7.87 18.98 8.32
CA TRP A 490 -6.73 18.18 7.89
C TRP A 490 -7.17 16.98 7.02
N ALA A 491 -8.30 16.34 7.33
CA ALA A 491 -8.76 15.16 6.62
C ALA A 491 -9.11 15.50 5.17
N LYS A 492 -9.82 16.61 4.94
CA LYS A 492 -10.16 17.07 3.57
C LYS A 492 -8.92 17.49 2.76
N LYS A 493 -7.85 17.94 3.43
CA LYS A 493 -6.57 18.28 2.78
C LYS A 493 -5.75 17.04 2.43
N ASP A 494 -5.79 16.00 3.25
CA ASP A 494 -5.10 14.73 3.01
C ASP A 494 -5.78 13.88 1.95
N PHE A 495 -7.08 13.65 2.10
CA PHE A 495 -7.86 12.81 1.19
C PHE A 495 -8.22 13.53 -0.11
N GLY A 496 -7.97 14.85 -0.19
CA GLY A 496 -8.46 15.72 -1.25
C GLY A 496 -7.41 16.43 -2.08
N LYS A 497 -7.91 17.29 -2.96
CA LYS A 497 -7.15 18.30 -3.69
C LYS A 497 -7.85 19.65 -3.53
N PRO A 498 -7.57 20.42 -2.47
CA PRO A 498 -8.24 21.69 -2.23
C PRO A 498 -8.10 22.68 -3.41
N ASN A 499 -9.13 23.48 -3.66
CA ASN A 499 -9.14 24.58 -4.64
C ASN A 499 -9.00 24.19 -6.13
N ILE A 500 -9.06 22.90 -6.50
CA ILE A 500 -8.85 22.48 -7.89
C ILE A 500 -9.85 23.07 -8.89
N GLU A 501 -11.04 23.45 -8.43
CA GLU A 501 -12.07 24.11 -9.24
C GLU A 501 -11.59 25.47 -9.79
N ARG A 502 -10.68 26.17 -9.08
CA ARG A 502 -10.10 27.45 -9.52
C ARG A 502 -9.23 27.30 -10.77
N PHE A 503 -8.74 26.08 -11.02
CA PHE A 503 -7.89 25.74 -12.16
C PHE A 503 -8.67 25.08 -13.29
N GLY A 504 -10.00 24.98 -13.15
CA GLY A 504 -10.88 24.36 -14.14
C GLY A 504 -10.77 22.84 -14.17
N ALA A 505 -10.55 22.20 -13.01
CA ALA A 505 -10.60 20.75 -12.89
C ALA A 505 -11.98 20.20 -13.30
N GLU A 506 -11.97 19.20 -14.18
CA GLU A 506 -13.16 18.62 -14.79
C GLU A 506 -13.02 17.10 -14.82
N SER A 507 -14.13 16.39 -14.59
CA SER A 507 -14.18 14.94 -14.73
C SER A 507 -14.37 14.61 -16.20
N ARG A 508 -13.33 14.10 -16.85
CA ARG A 508 -13.36 13.81 -18.28
C ARG A 508 -12.44 12.64 -18.62
N GLU A 509 -12.83 11.89 -19.64
CA GLU A 509 -12.04 10.79 -20.20
C GLU A 509 -11.65 11.07 -21.65
N TRP A 510 -10.42 10.69 -21.99
CA TRP A 510 -9.89 10.67 -23.35
C TRP A 510 -9.51 9.24 -23.72
N LEU A 511 -10.05 8.78 -24.83
CA LEU A 511 -9.59 7.56 -25.51
C LEU A 511 -8.59 7.97 -26.61
N PRO A 512 -7.50 7.22 -26.79
CA PRO A 512 -6.63 7.45 -27.93
C PRO A 512 -7.29 6.99 -29.22
N SER A 513 -6.77 7.46 -30.36
CA SER A 513 -6.99 6.87 -31.67
C SER A 513 -5.78 6.05 -32.14
N LEU A 514 -6.03 4.95 -32.84
CA LEU A 514 -4.98 4.20 -33.52
C LEU A 514 -4.46 5.02 -34.71
N SER A 515 -3.19 5.40 -34.65
CA SER A 515 -2.53 6.22 -35.68
C SER A 515 -1.68 5.41 -36.66
N ASP A 516 -1.14 4.28 -36.19
CA ASP A 516 -0.31 3.38 -36.99
C ASP A 516 -0.38 1.97 -36.38
N LEU A 517 -0.39 0.95 -37.23
CA LEU A 517 -0.34 -0.45 -36.84
C LEU A 517 0.66 -1.17 -37.72
N GLN A 518 1.74 -1.62 -37.11
CA GLN A 518 2.82 -2.35 -37.77
C GLN A 518 2.86 -3.78 -37.26
N MET A 519 3.25 -4.70 -38.13
CA MET A 519 3.43 -6.10 -37.81
C MET A 519 4.77 -6.62 -38.34
N GLU A 520 5.39 -7.49 -37.57
CA GLU A 520 6.54 -8.30 -37.97
C GLU A 520 6.24 -9.77 -37.63
N GLU A 521 6.54 -10.68 -38.55
CA GLU A 521 6.51 -12.12 -38.28
C GLU A 521 7.92 -12.69 -38.46
N ASN A 522 8.37 -13.48 -37.48
CA ASN A 522 9.62 -14.21 -37.58
C ASN A 522 9.48 -15.65 -37.04
N GLN A 523 10.60 -16.33 -36.80
CA GLN A 523 10.59 -17.71 -36.27
C GLN A 523 10.01 -17.80 -34.85
N GLN A 524 10.11 -16.74 -34.04
CA GLN A 524 9.64 -16.72 -32.66
C GLN A 524 8.12 -16.51 -32.55
N GLY A 525 7.53 -15.68 -33.42
CA GLY A 525 6.14 -15.26 -33.26
C GLY A 525 5.72 -14.11 -34.17
N HIS A 526 4.51 -13.63 -33.90
CA HIS A 526 4.00 -12.38 -34.45
C HIS A 526 4.28 -11.26 -33.44
N ARG A 527 4.77 -10.13 -33.92
CA ARG A 527 4.93 -8.90 -33.14
C ARG A 527 4.07 -7.82 -33.76
N LEU A 528 3.19 -7.24 -32.96
CA LEU A 528 2.34 -6.13 -33.36
C LEU A 528 2.78 -4.90 -32.58
N LEU A 529 2.81 -3.76 -33.26
CA LEU A 529 3.10 -2.47 -32.67
C LEU A 529 2.03 -1.47 -33.10
N ALA A 530 1.15 -1.12 -32.16
CA ALA A 530 0.15 -0.09 -32.33
C ALA A 530 0.62 1.23 -31.74
N ARG A 531 0.61 2.30 -32.54
CA ARG A 531 0.85 3.67 -32.05
C ARG A 531 -0.48 4.35 -31.77
N LEU A 532 -0.66 4.76 -30.54
CA LEU A 532 -1.87 5.40 -30.02
C LEU A 532 -1.63 6.89 -29.86
N THR A 533 -2.61 7.73 -30.20
CA THR A 533 -2.52 9.20 -30.10
C THR A 533 -3.82 9.80 -29.56
N VAL A 534 -3.72 10.67 -28.54
CA VAL A 534 -4.84 11.51 -28.09
C VAL A 534 -4.74 12.87 -28.80
N ASN A 535 -5.76 13.24 -29.59
CA ASN A 535 -5.77 14.51 -30.34
C ASN A 535 -6.71 15.54 -29.70
N ASP A 536 -6.22 16.23 -28.67
CA ASP A 536 -6.90 17.38 -28.05
C ASP A 536 -5.89 18.48 -27.66
N PRO A 537 -5.32 19.20 -28.65
CA PRO A 537 -4.31 20.22 -28.37
C PRO A 537 -4.85 21.31 -27.45
N LYS A 538 -6.15 21.63 -27.51
CA LYS A 538 -6.74 22.65 -26.63
C LYS A 538 -6.65 22.24 -25.16
N ALA A 539 -7.01 20.99 -24.84
CA ALA A 539 -6.90 20.47 -23.48
C ALA A 539 -5.44 20.48 -23.00
N LEU A 540 -4.50 20.03 -23.82
CA LEU A 540 -3.06 20.01 -23.48
C LEU A 540 -2.50 21.43 -23.26
N HIS A 541 -2.77 22.38 -24.17
CA HIS A 541 -2.30 23.77 -24.05
C HIS A 541 -2.90 24.49 -22.84
N SER A 542 -4.11 24.11 -22.41
CA SER A 542 -4.74 24.69 -21.22
C SER A 542 -4.09 24.25 -19.90
N GLY A 543 -3.29 23.17 -19.91
CA GLY A 543 -2.74 22.55 -18.70
C GLY A 543 -3.75 21.75 -17.87
N ARG A 544 -5.03 21.70 -18.27
CA ARG A 544 -6.09 20.94 -17.58
C ARG A 544 -6.00 19.43 -17.80
N ALA A 545 -5.39 19.02 -18.91
CA ALA A 545 -5.07 17.63 -19.21
C ALA A 545 -3.58 17.51 -19.51
N SER A 546 -2.97 16.42 -19.06
CA SER A 546 -1.53 16.12 -19.19
C SER A 546 -1.31 14.69 -19.65
N PHE A 547 -2.11 14.23 -20.62
CA PHE A 547 -1.94 12.92 -21.23
C PHE A 547 -0.57 12.79 -21.93
N PRO A 548 -0.01 11.57 -22.04
CA PRO A 548 1.26 11.36 -22.71
C PRO A 548 1.22 11.72 -24.20
N GLN A 549 2.34 12.23 -24.74
CA GLN A 549 2.40 12.64 -26.15
C GLN A 549 2.73 11.48 -27.10
N LYS A 550 3.32 10.40 -26.59
CA LYS A 550 3.52 9.16 -27.35
C LYS A 550 3.04 7.99 -26.50
N THR A 551 2.24 7.12 -27.11
CA THR A 551 1.75 5.89 -26.47
C THR A 551 1.82 4.72 -27.44
N TYR A 552 2.26 3.57 -26.95
CA TYR A 552 2.42 2.36 -27.74
C TYR A 552 1.81 1.16 -27.02
N LEU A 553 1.15 0.31 -27.81
CA LEU A 553 0.74 -1.03 -27.39
C LEU A 553 1.49 -2.05 -28.25
N GLU A 554 2.40 -2.81 -27.63
CA GLU A 554 3.14 -3.89 -28.27
C GLU A 554 2.57 -5.24 -27.83
N MET A 555 2.39 -6.16 -28.77
CA MET A 555 2.02 -7.54 -28.50
C MET A 555 3.01 -8.50 -29.15
N LEU A 556 3.54 -9.43 -28.38
CA LEU A 556 4.26 -10.60 -28.87
C LEU A 556 3.38 -11.84 -28.66
N LEU A 557 3.10 -12.54 -29.76
CA LEU A 557 2.35 -13.81 -29.79
C LEU A 557 3.29 -14.93 -30.25
N PRO A 558 3.92 -15.66 -29.32
CA PRO A 558 4.87 -16.72 -29.64
C PRO A 558 4.21 -17.86 -30.43
N LYS A 559 4.97 -18.50 -31.33
CA LYS A 559 4.52 -19.74 -31.99
C LYS A 559 4.54 -20.93 -31.03
N ALA A 560 5.41 -20.89 -30.01
CA ALA A 560 5.67 -22.02 -29.12
C ALA A 560 4.57 -22.27 -28.06
N GLU A 561 3.82 -21.25 -27.64
CA GLU A 561 2.80 -21.37 -26.59
C GLU A 561 1.62 -20.39 -26.80
N PRO A 562 0.41 -20.73 -26.34
CA PRO A 562 -0.79 -19.90 -26.46
C PRO A 562 -0.81 -18.78 -25.41
N VAL A 563 0.07 -17.79 -25.57
CA VAL A 563 0.22 -16.64 -24.68
C VAL A 563 0.38 -15.36 -25.49
N ILE A 564 -0.04 -14.23 -24.91
CA ILE A 564 0.24 -12.89 -25.43
C ILE A 564 1.05 -12.14 -24.39
N HIS A 565 2.28 -11.75 -24.75
CA HIS A 565 3.06 -10.80 -23.97
C HIS A 565 2.71 -9.40 -24.45
N LEU A 566 2.14 -8.59 -23.57
CA LEU A 566 1.61 -7.28 -23.89
C LEU A 566 2.39 -6.20 -23.14
N ASN A 567 2.96 -5.24 -23.86
CA ASN A 567 3.63 -4.09 -23.29
C ASN A 567 2.86 -2.82 -23.64
N PHE A 568 2.48 -2.06 -22.62
CA PHE A 568 1.98 -0.71 -22.81
C PHE A 568 3.05 0.28 -22.38
N SER A 569 3.38 1.27 -23.21
CA SER A 569 4.35 2.30 -22.85
C SER A 569 3.90 3.70 -23.23
N TRP A 570 4.34 4.67 -22.44
CA TRP A 570 4.12 6.08 -22.71
C TRP A 570 5.40 6.89 -22.59
N PHE A 571 5.44 8.00 -23.32
CA PHE A 571 6.54 8.93 -23.30
C PHE A 571 6.06 10.39 -23.32
N GLN A 572 6.90 11.26 -22.77
CA GLN A 572 6.74 12.73 -22.83
C GLN A 572 5.42 13.20 -22.22
N LYS A 573 5.02 12.59 -21.11
CA LYS A 573 3.86 13.03 -20.33
C LYS A 573 4.23 14.31 -19.55
N PRO A 574 3.48 15.41 -19.65
CA PRO A 574 3.69 16.56 -18.77
C PRO A 574 3.41 16.20 -17.30
N ALA A 575 4.24 16.71 -16.39
CA ALA A 575 3.97 16.62 -14.96
C ALA A 575 2.89 17.63 -14.56
N THR A 576 1.88 17.18 -13.81
CA THR A 576 0.79 18.01 -13.28
C THR A 576 0.42 17.57 -11.87
N ARG A 577 -0.08 18.50 -11.06
CA ARG A 577 -0.68 18.22 -9.76
C ARG A 577 -2.20 18.07 -9.84
N LEU A 578 -2.82 18.53 -10.94
CA LEU A 578 -4.24 18.27 -11.18
C LEU A 578 -4.48 16.76 -11.15
N PRO A 579 -5.63 16.33 -10.59
CA PRO A 579 -5.91 14.93 -10.38
C PRO A 579 -6.18 14.22 -11.71
N GLU A 580 -5.39 13.19 -11.97
CA GLU A 580 -5.43 12.40 -13.19
C GLU A 580 -5.26 10.91 -12.91
N ALA A 581 -5.70 10.07 -13.84
CA ALA A 581 -5.48 8.65 -13.84
C ALA A 581 -5.29 8.10 -15.26
N LEU A 582 -4.41 7.10 -15.38
CA LEU A 582 -4.13 6.37 -16.62
C LEU A 582 -4.52 4.90 -16.42
N TRP A 583 -5.27 4.35 -17.36
CA TRP A 583 -5.88 3.03 -17.22
C TRP A 583 -5.57 2.13 -18.41
N LEU A 584 -5.44 0.83 -18.15
CA LEU A 584 -5.54 -0.22 -19.15
C LEU A 584 -6.69 -1.16 -18.78
N SER A 585 -7.75 -1.18 -19.57
CA SER A 585 -8.99 -1.88 -19.26
C SER A 585 -9.09 -3.23 -19.95
N PHE A 586 -9.62 -4.23 -19.24
CA PHE A 586 -9.89 -5.57 -19.71
C PHE A 586 -11.36 -5.91 -19.49
N HIS A 587 -12.14 -5.81 -20.56
CA HIS A 587 -13.54 -6.20 -20.57
C HIS A 587 -13.67 -7.53 -21.32
N LEU A 588 -13.65 -8.64 -20.58
CA LEU A 588 -13.77 -9.99 -21.15
C LEU A 588 -15.20 -10.32 -21.54
N VAL A 589 -15.36 -11.17 -22.56
CA VAL A 589 -16.62 -11.90 -22.80
C VAL A 589 -16.77 -12.96 -21.70
N ALA A 590 -17.37 -12.56 -20.59
CA ALA A 590 -17.56 -13.33 -19.37
C ALA A 590 -18.99 -13.13 -18.85
N SER A 591 -19.78 -14.20 -18.78
CA SER A 591 -21.21 -14.12 -18.48
C SER A 591 -21.57 -14.34 -17.01
N ASP A 592 -20.79 -15.13 -16.26
CA ASP A 592 -21.05 -15.40 -14.84
C ASP A 592 -20.05 -14.66 -13.93
N PRO A 593 -20.46 -13.64 -13.16
CA PRO A 593 -19.56 -12.91 -12.29
C PRO A 593 -18.86 -13.78 -11.23
N LYS A 594 -19.37 -14.99 -10.94
CA LYS A 594 -18.73 -15.93 -10.00
C LYS A 594 -17.45 -16.57 -10.53
N GLY A 595 -17.19 -16.49 -11.84
CA GLY A 595 -15.98 -17.03 -12.46
C GLY A 595 -14.71 -16.22 -12.17
N TRP A 596 -14.86 -14.99 -11.67
CA TRP A 596 -13.73 -14.09 -11.41
C TRP A 596 -13.00 -14.41 -10.10
N MET A 597 -11.66 -14.40 -10.17
CA MET A 597 -10.77 -14.52 -9.02
C MET A 597 -9.62 -13.52 -9.14
N LEU A 598 -9.22 -12.97 -8.00
CA LEU A 598 -8.09 -12.06 -7.82
C LEU A 598 -6.96 -12.80 -7.09
N GLU A 599 -5.71 -12.66 -7.53
CA GLU A 599 -4.57 -13.27 -6.84
C GLU A 599 -3.98 -12.27 -5.83
N LYS A 600 -4.08 -12.61 -4.53
CA LYS A 600 -3.69 -11.75 -3.42
C LYS A 600 -2.85 -12.50 -2.38
N SER A 601 -1.58 -12.11 -2.27
CA SER A 601 -0.58 -12.67 -1.36
C SER A 601 -0.45 -14.20 -1.40
N GLY A 602 -0.57 -14.81 -2.59
CA GLY A 602 -0.49 -16.27 -2.78
C GLY A 602 -1.84 -16.99 -2.74
N GLU A 603 -2.94 -16.26 -2.56
CA GLU A 603 -4.28 -16.82 -2.41
C GLU A 603 -5.25 -16.27 -3.48
N PRO A 604 -6.09 -17.13 -4.10
CA PRO A 604 -7.17 -16.67 -4.95
C PRO A 604 -8.37 -16.19 -4.11
N VAL A 605 -8.78 -14.93 -4.32
CA VAL A 605 -9.89 -14.26 -3.62
C VAL A 605 -10.99 -13.91 -4.60
N SER A 606 -12.25 -14.21 -4.28
CA SER A 606 -13.38 -13.77 -5.10
C SER A 606 -13.64 -12.28 -4.88
N PRO A 607 -13.81 -11.47 -5.94
CA PRO A 607 -14.16 -10.05 -5.80
C PRO A 607 -15.55 -9.81 -5.16
N LEU A 608 -16.38 -10.85 -5.09
CA LEU A 608 -17.72 -10.78 -4.48
C LEU A 608 -17.72 -11.18 -2.98
N ASP A 609 -16.61 -11.73 -2.48
CA ASP A 609 -16.45 -12.18 -1.09
C ASP A 609 -15.61 -11.20 -0.27
N VAL A 610 -16.03 -9.93 -0.27
CA VAL A 610 -15.40 -8.84 0.51
C VAL A 610 -16.42 -8.30 1.52
N VAL A 611 -16.02 -8.11 2.78
CA VAL A 611 -16.88 -7.57 3.84
C VAL A 611 -17.46 -6.21 3.45
N ARG A 612 -18.60 -5.86 4.05
CA ARG A 612 -19.22 -4.56 3.79
C ARG A 612 -18.33 -3.45 4.37
N SER A 613 -18.23 -2.34 3.64
CA SER A 613 -17.30 -1.23 3.94
C SER A 613 -15.81 -1.61 3.90
N GLY A 614 -15.45 -2.85 3.53
CA GLY A 614 -14.12 -3.20 3.04
C GLY A 614 -13.91 -2.74 1.59
N ASN A 615 -12.73 -2.97 1.02
CA ASN A 615 -12.42 -2.47 -0.34
C ASN A 615 -13.06 -3.34 -1.43
N ARG A 616 -14.34 -3.15 -1.71
CA ARG A 616 -15.12 -3.96 -2.68
C ARG A 616 -14.84 -3.66 -4.15
N HIS A 617 -14.30 -2.47 -4.46
CA HIS A 617 -14.22 -1.96 -5.84
C HIS A 617 -12.79 -1.78 -6.32
N MET A 618 -11.80 -1.93 -5.44
CA MET A 618 -10.39 -1.73 -5.79
C MET A 618 -9.51 -2.71 -5.02
N HIS A 619 -8.47 -3.20 -5.68
CA HIS A 619 -7.49 -4.09 -5.05
C HIS A 619 -6.12 -3.90 -5.68
N ALA A 620 -5.05 -4.09 -4.92
CA ALA A 620 -3.77 -4.48 -5.48
C ALA A 620 -3.66 -6.01 -5.55
N LEU A 621 -3.03 -6.48 -6.63
CA LEU A 621 -2.86 -7.89 -6.93
C LEU A 621 -1.39 -8.27 -6.84
N SER A 622 -1.08 -9.37 -6.16
CA SER A 622 0.30 -9.88 -6.11
C SER A 622 0.73 -10.44 -7.46
N LYS A 623 -0.18 -11.00 -8.26
CA LYS A 623 0.10 -11.50 -9.61
C LYS A 623 -0.85 -10.96 -10.68
N GLY A 624 -2.16 -11.09 -10.50
CA GLY A 624 -3.13 -10.79 -11.55
C GLY A 624 -4.53 -11.26 -11.23
N PHE A 625 -5.40 -11.23 -12.23
CA PHE A 625 -6.79 -11.63 -12.12
C PHE A 625 -7.15 -12.62 -13.22
N GLY A 626 -8.11 -13.49 -12.94
CA GLY A 626 -8.55 -14.49 -13.89
C GLY A 626 -10.05 -14.71 -13.85
N TYR A 627 -10.55 -15.25 -14.94
CA TYR A 627 -11.91 -15.70 -15.09
C TYR A 627 -11.89 -17.17 -15.51
N LYS A 628 -12.76 -17.99 -14.90
CA LYS A 628 -12.92 -19.40 -15.28
C LYS A 628 -14.39 -19.82 -15.19
N ASP A 629 -14.85 -20.51 -16.22
CA ASP A 629 -16.13 -21.24 -16.23
C ASP A 629 -15.96 -22.61 -16.90
N GLU A 630 -17.06 -23.30 -17.20
CA GLU A 630 -17.07 -24.61 -17.86
C GLU A 630 -16.47 -24.58 -19.29
N SER A 631 -16.48 -23.42 -19.95
CA SER A 631 -16.06 -23.24 -21.34
C SER A 631 -14.60 -22.77 -21.50
N GLY A 632 -13.88 -22.51 -20.40
CA GLY A 632 -12.46 -22.15 -20.44
C GLY A 632 -12.02 -21.21 -19.33
N ALA A 633 -10.75 -20.80 -19.38
CA ALA A 633 -10.16 -19.87 -18.43
C ALA A 633 -9.33 -18.80 -19.15
N PHE A 634 -9.39 -17.58 -18.65
CA PHE A 634 -8.56 -16.46 -19.09
C PHE A 634 -7.86 -15.85 -17.87
N PHE A 635 -6.57 -15.55 -17.99
CA PHE A 635 -5.80 -14.93 -16.92
C PHE A 635 -5.00 -13.75 -17.45
N VAL A 636 -5.07 -12.63 -16.73
CA VAL A 636 -4.25 -11.43 -16.94
C VAL A 636 -3.26 -11.34 -15.79
N GLU A 637 -2.00 -11.60 -16.10
CA GLU A 637 -0.89 -11.29 -15.19
C GLU A 637 -0.48 -9.83 -15.37
N THR A 638 -0.42 -9.07 -14.27
CA THR A 638 0.05 -7.69 -14.26
C THR A 638 1.41 -7.61 -13.54
N LEU A 639 2.48 -7.48 -14.31
CA LEU A 639 3.82 -7.55 -13.72
C LEU A 639 4.21 -6.26 -13.01
N ASP A 640 3.72 -5.12 -13.49
CA ASP A 640 4.19 -3.80 -13.09
C ASP A 640 3.07 -2.90 -12.50
N ALA A 641 1.80 -3.13 -12.84
CA ALA A 641 0.65 -2.32 -12.40
C ALA A 641 -0.30 -3.14 -11.49
N PRO A 642 -0.02 -3.26 -10.18
CA PRO A 642 -0.77 -4.15 -9.29
C PRO A 642 -2.20 -3.67 -9.02
N LEU A 643 -2.45 -2.36 -9.08
CA LEU A 643 -3.73 -1.75 -8.69
C LEU A 643 -4.79 -1.95 -9.78
N VAL A 644 -5.93 -2.50 -9.42
CA VAL A 644 -7.10 -2.66 -10.30
C VAL A 644 -8.35 -2.10 -9.65
N THR A 645 -9.29 -1.67 -10.49
CA THR A 645 -10.67 -1.34 -10.09
C THR A 645 -11.65 -2.24 -10.81
N LEU A 646 -12.77 -2.53 -10.15
CA LEU A 646 -13.74 -3.53 -10.57
C LEU A 646 -15.04 -2.84 -10.96
N GLY A 647 -15.40 -2.90 -12.24
CA GLY A 647 -16.67 -2.36 -12.78
C GLY A 647 -16.78 -0.83 -12.84
N ILE A 648 -15.96 -0.09 -12.10
CA ILE A 648 -15.90 1.36 -12.13
C ILE A 648 -14.48 1.83 -12.38
N LYS A 649 -14.32 2.75 -13.33
CA LYS A 649 -13.03 3.37 -13.63
C LYS A 649 -12.88 4.70 -12.87
N SER A 650 -12.32 4.63 -11.67
CA SER A 650 -12.04 5.79 -10.82
C SER A 650 -10.87 5.49 -9.89
N PRO A 651 -9.95 6.43 -9.62
CA PRO A 651 -8.91 6.25 -8.60
C PRO A 651 -9.43 6.53 -7.17
N LEU A 652 -10.68 6.96 -7.02
CA LEU A 652 -11.35 7.20 -5.73
C LEU A 652 -12.66 6.38 -5.60
N PRO A 653 -12.68 5.07 -5.91
CA PRO A 653 -13.91 4.30 -5.77
C PRO A 653 -14.07 3.85 -4.32
N PHE A 654 -15.17 4.24 -3.69
CA PHE A 654 -15.61 3.61 -2.45
C PHE A 654 -17.12 3.41 -2.49
N SER A 655 -17.54 2.18 -2.21
CA SER A 655 -18.96 1.83 -2.17
C SER A 655 -19.17 0.60 -1.31
N LYS A 656 -20.27 0.62 -0.56
CA LYS A 656 -20.73 -0.53 0.23
C LYS A 656 -21.40 -1.60 -0.64
N SER A 657 -21.73 -1.30 -1.89
CA SER A 657 -22.34 -2.25 -2.83
C SER A 657 -21.28 -3.14 -3.47
N GLN A 658 -21.69 -4.28 -4.04
CA GLN A 658 -20.80 -5.13 -4.84
C GLN A 658 -20.44 -4.45 -6.18
N PRO A 659 -19.28 -4.75 -6.78
CA PRO A 659 -18.91 -4.23 -8.10
C PRO A 659 -19.74 -4.89 -9.21
N ASP A 660 -19.98 -4.12 -10.28
CA ASP A 660 -20.55 -4.66 -11.52
C ASP A 660 -19.43 -5.16 -12.43
N LEU A 661 -19.11 -6.46 -12.30
CA LEU A 661 -18.02 -7.08 -13.08
C LEU A 661 -18.32 -7.15 -14.58
N SER A 662 -19.55 -6.88 -15.02
CA SER A 662 -19.89 -6.79 -16.45
C SER A 662 -19.34 -5.52 -17.10
N ALA A 663 -18.87 -4.53 -16.34
CA ALA A 663 -18.16 -3.36 -16.87
C ALA A 663 -16.63 -3.56 -16.98
N GLY A 664 -16.13 -4.75 -16.63
CA GLY A 664 -14.73 -5.13 -16.77
C GLY A 664 -13.85 -4.79 -15.56
N ILE A 665 -12.56 -5.10 -15.69
CA ILE A 665 -11.52 -4.78 -14.70
C ILE A 665 -10.55 -3.77 -15.31
N HIS A 666 -10.22 -2.71 -14.57
CA HIS A 666 -9.37 -1.62 -15.03
C HIS A 666 -8.08 -1.56 -14.24
N CYS A 667 -6.95 -1.87 -14.89
CA CYS A 667 -5.63 -1.72 -14.29
C CYS A 667 -5.26 -0.24 -14.22
N ASN A 668 -5.00 0.29 -13.03
CA ASN A 668 -4.53 1.64 -12.83
C ASN A 668 -3.01 1.68 -13.06
N LEU A 669 -2.59 2.32 -14.15
CA LEU A 669 -1.18 2.45 -14.52
C LEU A 669 -0.50 3.60 -13.78
N PHE A 670 -1.26 4.66 -13.51
CA PHE A 670 -0.85 5.81 -12.72
C PHE A 670 -2.08 6.55 -12.21
N ASN A 671 -2.01 7.10 -11.01
CA ASN A 671 -2.89 8.18 -10.58
C ASN A 671 -2.21 9.04 -9.51
N ASN A 672 -2.59 10.32 -9.41
CA ASN A 672 -2.12 11.22 -8.36
C ASN A 672 -3.29 11.76 -7.53
N ALA A 673 -4.40 11.01 -7.40
CA ALA A 673 -5.63 11.53 -6.81
C ALA A 673 -5.48 11.80 -5.30
N TRP A 674 -4.77 10.93 -4.58
CA TRP A 674 -4.67 11.01 -3.12
C TRP A 674 -3.53 11.94 -2.66
N GLY A 675 -3.85 12.88 -1.76
CA GLY A 675 -2.96 13.94 -1.30
C GLY A 675 -2.15 13.66 -0.02
N THR A 676 -2.30 12.53 0.67
CA THR A 676 -1.67 12.33 2.00
C THR A 676 -0.14 12.43 1.96
N ASN A 677 0.55 11.47 1.35
CA ASN A 677 2.03 11.44 1.28
C ASN A 677 2.57 10.87 -0.05
N TYR A 678 1.66 10.64 -1.00
CA TYR A 678 1.90 10.01 -2.29
C TYR A 678 2.47 10.99 -3.32
N ILE A 679 3.00 10.44 -4.43
CA ILE A 679 3.52 11.26 -5.52
C ILE A 679 2.39 12.11 -6.12
N MET A 680 2.58 13.44 -6.06
CA MET A 680 1.56 14.39 -6.52
C MET A 680 1.70 14.78 -7.98
N TRP A 681 2.83 14.48 -8.62
CA TRP A 681 3.07 14.73 -10.05
C TRP A 681 4.10 13.75 -10.62
N SER A 682 3.89 13.29 -11.85
CA SER A 682 4.89 12.53 -12.60
C SER A 682 4.90 12.92 -14.07
N GLY A 683 6.11 13.10 -14.60
CA GLY A 683 6.41 13.25 -16.02
C GLY A 683 7.38 12.19 -16.52
N GLU A 684 7.50 11.07 -15.81
CA GLU A 684 8.39 9.97 -16.17
C GLU A 684 7.82 9.14 -17.33
N ASP A 685 8.71 8.67 -18.18
CA ASP A 685 8.39 7.70 -19.24
C ASP A 685 8.27 6.30 -18.60
N MET A 686 7.27 5.53 -19.01
CA MET A 686 6.98 4.23 -18.39
C MET A 686 6.67 3.13 -19.40
N ARG A 687 6.93 1.89 -18.98
CA ARG A 687 6.50 0.66 -19.65
C ARG A 687 5.88 -0.28 -18.62
N PHE A 688 4.73 -0.86 -18.96
CA PHE A 688 4.00 -1.83 -18.16
C PHE A 688 3.87 -3.13 -18.93
N ARG A 689 4.24 -4.24 -18.30
CA ARG A 689 4.21 -5.58 -18.88
C ARG A 689 3.01 -6.35 -18.33
N PHE A 690 2.32 -7.03 -19.24
CA PHE A 690 1.20 -7.92 -18.97
C PHE A 690 1.40 -9.24 -19.71
N VAL A 691 0.84 -10.32 -19.16
CA VAL A 691 0.80 -11.62 -19.83
C VAL A 691 -0.64 -12.13 -19.85
N LEU A 692 -1.18 -12.36 -21.04
CA LEU A 692 -2.53 -12.88 -21.24
C LEU A 692 -2.44 -14.38 -21.57
N ARG A 693 -3.21 -15.20 -20.86
CA ARG A 693 -3.32 -16.66 -21.06
C ARG A 693 -4.78 -17.03 -21.21
N ALA A 694 -5.12 -17.78 -22.26
CA ALA A 694 -6.49 -17.95 -22.75
C ALA A 694 -6.78 -19.34 -23.30
#